data_AF-A0A261EYZ6-F1
#
_entry.id   AF-A0A261EYZ6-F1
#
_cell.length_a   1.000
_cell.length_b   1.000
_cell.length_c   1.000
_cell.angle_alpha   90.00
_cell.angle_beta   90.00
_cell.angle_gamma   90.00
#
_symmetry.space_group_name_H-M   'P 1'
#
loop_
_entity.id
_entity.type
_entity.pdbx_description
1 polymer ?
#
loop_
_entity_poly.entity_id
_entity_poly.type
_entity_poly.pdbx_seq_one_letter_code
_entity_poly.pdbx_strand_id
1 'polypeptide(L)'
;MRIQALAIKGIGPYKDEFFIDFGKLSKNGLFLIDGDTGAGKSTIIDAICFALFSTITRNDGSAGKERMRSRFLPLGANKEASCVELIFSENGKTYYIKRNPGYSHPKKGHLDDPQSAWVPVTEAVTVKRLDSDGYKAAQEKAEHAPDVRGAGKVLIGFARDDEGATVVANGSRQANSAIQEIVGLNASQFRTVICLPQGQFESFLHAKPEERSGMLIDIFRLGVYDRIQHALQEMEKEKDTDIAHSSALLHGKVSELQGALPDLPFEEDEPDRDAVDGAETASAIAATTEEHADGAGAADDHDDASGFNDAASSDDITSDDADDIDDADDDDTHESSISLGERLERWNSQSINGSQADQLVELPIDNIADKRNELDAILDRIDIELSTVVMQGADVREAAQHRRDEAQVDLTLVGKLTEDLRKQQGLVERQAMLMADKDRIGKICARVEEARNAIPVSDANDAVKDAEKAVADREHALKDATDKLAAMESKETLIERQSEAQKAQIAVTKERAERDRCTADLDQLNQLDRAQKELADLQDGVASAKKTLDEAEAKLASCGDPEKINADYESAKDVVATKPVVQSALDAAAKTLADFETLDRLLKERTELENDEKEAKATHDAAQERNEQVKLEQRIAELGIALEDGKPCPVCGSTMHPHVIAVSNADEIDDTGRKFKEAKAAWEDAKSKLNQCQGKISSLTESLKGVTPNEAQTNHDIAVKNLKAVEKVEEELQSLKAASDALAVAQKARDKAANDLRVQQGKATTKQEDVDKRREACVGKDKDALSARIADLNEQIESNDKIASGINAIADKIAKRNEAEKTQRSCSDVLAQKKKDLEAARDKLARVISERGFASLDVALAAILDAKDLDHLDGQVRQYEQDVRSTDDQLKAALDDLRDHLTEDSNRTLRLLDIDALPECIDLWKVKETGAVGLGAAAPDAVALGNAVLGAAAPDAAAPAAADFDIAGFSAADTDTGLSDADKTTELASGESAPVMLTHLGALIDAVDEKALRECFDDASHAYDDANSKYESAKSSYEGFGTKRKAIDKAADEWEETRSQAWPYQCMSQLLCGKNYRGENPNRLTISAYAVQQIFTAVLDETNIILKGIHDGIFRLSLGNKSKGGAKQGLPISVYDARTNRNSDVETLSGGETFFISLALSLGLARVVQTRAAGIEMGVFFIDEGFGTLDENCRADVVLELQKLAEQGRSIGIISHVSQLQEAIGTQIKVMRGKSAGGKDGDGPSMIDFQTA
;
A
#
# COMPACT_ATOMS: atom_id res chain seq x y z
N MET A 1 -15.75 -0.50 48.25
CA MET A 1 -15.87 -1.41 49.40
C MET A 1 -15.72 -0.72 50.76
N ARG A 2 -16.71 -0.83 51.65
CA ARG A 2 -16.56 -0.49 53.08
C ARG A 2 -16.98 -1.67 53.96
N ILE A 3 -16.11 -2.10 54.87
CA ILE A 3 -16.44 -3.12 55.87
C ILE A 3 -17.29 -2.46 56.97
N GLN A 4 -18.38 -3.12 57.37
CA GLN A 4 -19.36 -2.56 58.31
C GLN A 4 -19.38 -3.34 59.63
N ALA A 5 -19.50 -4.67 59.59
CA ALA A 5 -19.49 -5.49 60.81
C ALA A 5 -18.89 -6.88 60.58
N LEU A 6 -18.32 -7.46 61.64
CA LEU A 6 -17.73 -8.80 61.64
C LEU A 6 -18.15 -9.53 62.91
N ALA A 7 -18.56 -10.79 62.79
CA ALA A 7 -18.65 -11.72 63.90
C ALA A 7 -17.73 -12.92 63.69
N ILE A 8 -17.02 -13.29 64.76
CA ILE A 8 -16.05 -14.39 64.80
C ILE A 8 -16.48 -15.34 65.91
N LYS A 9 -16.63 -16.63 65.60
CA LYS A 9 -16.97 -17.66 66.57
C LYS A 9 -16.14 -18.91 66.34
N GLY A 10 -15.39 -19.36 67.35
CA GLY A 10 -14.62 -20.59 67.27
C GLY A 10 -13.57 -20.61 66.14
N ILE A 11 -12.87 -19.49 65.96
CA ILE A 11 -11.84 -19.27 64.93
C ILE A 11 -10.49 -18.96 65.58
N GLY A 12 -9.42 -19.66 65.17
CA GLY A 12 -8.07 -19.45 65.68
C GLY A 12 -7.98 -19.46 67.22
N PRO A 13 -7.53 -18.38 67.89
CA PRO A 13 -7.47 -18.34 69.34
C PRO A 13 -8.83 -17.98 69.99
N TYR A 14 -9.82 -17.52 69.23
CA TYR A 14 -11.14 -17.14 69.73
C TYR A 14 -12.06 -18.36 69.82
N LYS A 15 -12.43 -18.75 71.04
CA LYS A 15 -13.36 -19.85 71.30
C LYS A 15 -14.82 -19.40 71.19
N ASP A 16 -15.14 -18.30 71.87
CA ASP A 16 -16.49 -17.78 72.01
C ASP A 16 -16.88 -16.88 70.82
N GLU A 17 -18.09 -16.32 70.87
CA GLU A 17 -18.64 -15.46 69.81
C GLU A 17 -18.40 -13.98 70.11
N PHE A 18 -17.65 -13.31 69.23
CA PHE A 18 -17.30 -11.90 69.31
C PHE A 18 -17.89 -11.13 68.13
N PHE A 19 -18.28 -9.87 68.37
CA PHE A 19 -18.88 -8.96 67.38
C PHE A 19 -18.06 -7.67 67.34
N ILE A 20 -17.77 -7.16 66.15
CA ILE A 20 -17.00 -5.94 65.89
C ILE A 20 -17.79 -5.09 64.90
N ASP A 21 -18.05 -3.83 65.25
CA ASP A 21 -18.63 -2.81 64.36
C ASP A 21 -17.53 -1.90 63.82
N PHE A 22 -17.18 -2.06 62.55
CA PHE A 22 -16.20 -1.23 61.88
C PHE A 22 -16.75 0.15 61.50
N GLY A 23 -18.07 0.32 61.37
CA GLY A 23 -18.71 1.63 61.20
C GLY A 23 -18.51 2.53 62.43
N LYS A 24 -18.72 1.97 63.63
CA LYS A 24 -18.54 2.70 64.90
C LYS A 24 -17.07 2.94 65.23
N LEU A 25 -16.17 2.00 64.91
CA LEU A 25 -14.71 2.17 65.04
C LEU A 25 -14.11 3.18 64.04
N SER A 26 -14.65 3.26 62.82
CA SER A 26 -14.16 4.17 61.78
C SER A 26 -14.61 5.63 61.92
N LYS A 27 -15.37 5.97 62.97
CA LYS A 27 -15.96 7.32 63.12
C LYS A 27 -14.92 8.45 63.15
N ASN A 28 -13.74 8.19 63.70
CA ASN A 28 -12.62 9.13 63.77
C ASN A 28 -11.55 8.84 62.70
N GLY A 29 -11.85 7.99 61.70
CA GLY A 29 -10.94 7.59 60.62
C GLY A 29 -9.75 6.72 61.03
N LEU A 30 -9.30 6.72 62.29
CA LEU A 30 -8.16 5.93 62.77
C LEU A 30 -8.51 5.11 64.02
N PHE A 31 -8.17 3.82 64.03
CA PHE A 31 -8.35 2.93 65.18
C PHE A 31 -7.17 1.96 65.37
N LEU A 32 -6.95 1.52 66.60
CA LEU A 32 -5.86 0.62 66.98
C LEU A 32 -6.41 -0.76 67.38
N ILE A 33 -5.72 -1.83 66.97
CA ILE A 33 -5.90 -3.20 67.49
C ILE A 33 -4.65 -3.52 68.33
N ASP A 34 -4.81 -3.44 69.64
CA ASP A 34 -3.77 -3.65 70.65
C ASP A 34 -3.78 -5.08 71.22
N GLY A 35 -2.67 -5.47 71.84
CA GLY A 35 -2.52 -6.73 72.57
C GLY A 35 -1.16 -7.40 72.35
N ASP A 36 -0.84 -8.38 73.19
CA ASP A 36 0.45 -9.07 73.14
C ASP A 36 0.72 -9.77 71.79
N THR A 37 1.99 -9.98 71.48
CA THR A 37 2.41 -10.80 70.34
C THR A 37 1.81 -12.20 70.45
N GLY A 38 1.13 -12.66 69.41
CA GLY A 38 0.41 -13.93 69.40
C GLY A 38 -0.90 -13.97 70.20
N ALA A 39 -1.44 -12.84 70.69
CA ALA A 39 -2.76 -12.79 71.34
C ALA A 39 -3.95 -13.01 70.37
N GLY A 40 -3.73 -12.93 69.05
CA GLY A 40 -4.77 -13.16 68.03
C GLY A 40 -5.19 -11.94 67.21
N LYS A 41 -4.45 -10.81 67.31
CA LYS A 41 -4.73 -9.56 66.59
C LYS A 41 -4.92 -9.79 65.08
N SER A 42 -3.91 -10.33 64.40
CA SER A 42 -3.93 -10.59 62.96
C SER A 42 -4.98 -11.64 62.54
N THR A 43 -5.47 -12.48 63.47
CA THR A 43 -6.57 -13.42 63.19
C THR A 43 -7.91 -12.72 62.93
N ILE A 44 -8.08 -11.46 63.35
CA ILE A 44 -9.24 -10.64 62.96
C ILE A 44 -9.19 -10.34 61.45
N ILE A 45 -8.00 -10.03 60.92
CA ILE A 45 -7.80 -9.84 59.47
C ILE A 45 -7.94 -11.18 58.73
N ASP A 46 -7.36 -12.27 59.25
CA ASP A 46 -7.54 -13.60 58.65
C ASP A 46 -9.02 -14.00 58.55
N ALA A 47 -9.85 -13.62 59.53
CA ALA A 47 -11.30 -13.85 59.47
C ALA A 47 -11.95 -13.06 58.32
N ILE A 48 -11.60 -11.79 58.11
CA ILE A 48 -12.12 -10.96 57.00
C ILE A 48 -11.70 -11.55 55.64
N CYS A 49 -10.40 -11.84 55.47
CA CYS A 49 -9.87 -12.45 54.25
C CYS A 49 -10.50 -13.82 53.97
N PHE A 50 -10.72 -14.63 55.02
CA PHE A 50 -11.37 -15.92 54.90
C PHE A 50 -12.85 -15.79 54.53
N ALA A 51 -13.59 -14.87 55.17
CA ALA A 51 -14.99 -14.59 54.87
C ALA A 51 -15.19 -14.24 53.39
N LEU A 52 -14.30 -13.42 52.81
CA LEU A 52 -14.34 -13.05 51.39
C LEU A 52 -13.83 -14.17 50.47
N PHE A 53 -12.60 -14.66 50.66
CA PHE A 53 -11.88 -15.43 49.64
C PHE A 53 -11.57 -16.89 49.99
N SER A 54 -12.03 -17.43 51.13
CA SER A 54 -11.67 -18.79 51.60
C SER A 54 -10.13 -18.98 51.76
N THR A 55 -9.40 -17.90 52.01
CA THR A 55 -7.95 -17.91 52.24
C THR A 55 -7.58 -17.03 53.43
N ILE A 56 -6.39 -17.23 54.01
CA ILE A 56 -5.87 -16.45 55.14
C ILE A 56 -4.67 -15.62 54.69
N THR A 57 -4.28 -14.59 55.44
CA THR A 57 -3.15 -13.73 55.07
C THR A 57 -1.80 -14.45 55.15
N ARG A 58 -1.69 -15.45 56.02
CA ARG A 58 -0.45 -16.19 56.32
C ARG A 58 -0.54 -17.64 55.80
N ASN A 59 -0.05 -17.87 54.57
CA ASN A 59 0.04 -19.12 53.78
C ASN A 59 -1.20 -19.52 52.96
N ASP A 60 -1.01 -19.69 51.64
CA ASP A 60 -2.05 -20.09 50.67
C ASP A 60 -2.26 -21.62 50.53
N GLY A 61 -1.57 -22.43 51.36
CA GLY A 61 -1.70 -23.89 51.35
C GLY A 61 -2.95 -24.42 52.05
N SER A 62 -3.36 -25.64 51.72
CA SER A 62 -4.50 -26.35 52.36
C SER A 62 -4.40 -26.42 53.88
N ALA A 63 -3.19 -26.58 54.42
CA ALA A 63 -2.89 -26.58 55.86
C ALA A 63 -3.24 -25.26 56.57
N GLY A 64 -3.37 -24.14 55.84
CA GLY A 64 -3.85 -22.87 56.39
C GLY A 64 -5.34 -22.90 56.77
N LYS A 65 -6.17 -23.63 56.00
CA LYS A 65 -7.62 -23.65 56.19
C LYS A 65 -8.04 -24.39 57.46
N GLU A 66 -7.36 -25.49 57.78
CA GLU A 66 -7.62 -26.24 59.02
C GLU A 66 -7.26 -25.42 60.28
N ARG A 67 -6.24 -24.56 60.18
CA ARG A 67 -5.82 -23.65 61.27
C ARG A 67 -6.81 -22.53 61.56
N MET A 68 -7.80 -22.28 60.69
CA MET A 68 -8.88 -21.34 60.99
C MET A 68 -9.84 -21.86 62.06
N ARG A 69 -10.01 -23.17 62.24
CA ARG A 69 -10.86 -23.69 63.33
C ARG A 69 -10.13 -23.54 64.67
N SER A 70 -10.84 -23.03 65.69
CA SER A 70 -10.21 -22.85 67.00
C SER A 70 -9.87 -24.17 67.68
N ARG A 71 -8.62 -24.29 68.11
CA ARG A 71 -8.09 -25.40 68.95
C ARG A 71 -8.74 -25.51 70.32
N PHE A 72 -9.49 -24.49 70.76
CA PHE A 72 -10.18 -24.46 72.06
C PHE A 72 -11.63 -24.97 71.98
N LEU A 73 -12.08 -25.42 70.80
CA LEU A 73 -13.35 -26.13 70.62
C LEU A 73 -13.16 -27.63 70.94
N PRO A 74 -14.16 -28.29 71.56
CA PRO A 74 -14.09 -29.73 71.79
C PRO A 74 -14.14 -30.50 70.46
N LEU A 75 -13.45 -31.65 70.40
CA LEU A 75 -13.31 -32.49 69.19
C LEU A 75 -14.64 -32.93 68.56
N GLY A 76 -15.73 -32.99 69.35
CA GLY A 76 -17.08 -33.31 68.89
C GLY A 76 -17.97 -32.10 68.55
N ALA A 77 -17.45 -30.87 68.50
CA ALA A 77 -18.24 -29.68 68.21
C ALA A 77 -18.76 -29.65 66.76
N ASN A 78 -20.00 -29.19 66.55
CA ASN A 78 -20.67 -29.19 65.25
C ASN A 78 -20.06 -28.17 64.27
N LYS A 79 -20.54 -28.17 63.01
CA LYS A 79 -20.09 -27.26 61.94
C LYS A 79 -20.32 -25.79 62.28
N GLU A 80 -21.37 -25.49 63.05
CA GLU A 80 -21.74 -24.15 63.51
C GLU A 80 -20.91 -23.64 64.69
N ALA A 81 -20.06 -24.48 65.28
CA ALA A 81 -19.12 -24.08 66.31
C ALA A 81 -17.95 -23.23 65.78
N SER A 82 -17.71 -23.25 64.46
CA SER A 82 -16.78 -22.35 63.77
C SER A 82 -17.50 -21.60 62.66
N CYS A 83 -17.63 -20.28 62.78
CA CYS A 83 -18.09 -19.43 61.68
C CYS A 83 -17.44 -18.04 61.72
N VAL A 84 -17.32 -17.46 60.53
CA VAL A 84 -17.11 -16.03 60.33
C VAL A 84 -18.32 -15.46 59.61
N GLU A 85 -18.80 -14.32 60.08
CA GLU A 85 -19.91 -13.59 59.45
C GLU A 85 -19.46 -12.15 59.21
N LEU A 86 -19.59 -11.66 57.97
CA LEU A 86 -19.08 -10.36 57.54
C LEU A 86 -20.20 -9.57 56.85
N ILE A 87 -20.38 -8.31 57.22
CA ILE A 87 -21.21 -7.34 56.52
C ILE A 87 -20.30 -6.27 55.91
N PHE A 88 -20.50 -5.98 54.63
CA PHE A 88 -19.80 -4.93 53.89
C PHE A 88 -20.72 -4.29 52.86
N SER A 89 -20.39 -3.08 52.42
CA SER A 89 -21.08 -2.39 51.32
C SER A 89 -20.16 -2.14 50.12
N GLU A 90 -20.75 -2.24 48.93
CA GLU A 90 -20.11 -1.98 47.64
C GLU A 90 -21.10 -1.29 46.70
N ASN A 91 -20.67 -0.22 46.00
CA ASN A 91 -21.52 0.50 45.04
C ASN A 91 -22.95 0.81 45.56
N GLY A 92 -23.04 1.28 46.81
CA GLY A 92 -24.31 1.61 47.50
C GLY A 92 -25.18 0.42 47.93
N LYS A 93 -24.72 -0.82 47.78
CA LYS A 93 -25.45 -2.05 48.16
C LYS A 93 -24.76 -2.74 49.34
N THR A 94 -25.54 -3.27 50.28
CA THR A 94 -25.01 -4.01 51.44
C THR A 94 -25.12 -5.52 51.25
N TYR A 95 -24.04 -6.24 51.60
CA TYR A 95 -23.90 -7.68 51.48
C TYR A 95 -23.52 -8.31 52.82
N TYR A 96 -24.04 -9.50 53.07
CA TYR A 96 -23.73 -10.35 54.21
C TYR A 96 -23.16 -11.68 53.72
N ILE A 97 -22.02 -12.09 54.27
CA ILE A 97 -21.42 -13.39 54.04
C ILE A 97 -21.36 -14.15 55.35
N LYS A 98 -21.87 -15.39 55.35
CA LYS A 98 -21.63 -16.36 56.43
C LYS A 98 -20.79 -17.50 55.89
N ARG A 99 -19.64 -17.78 56.52
CA ARG A 99 -18.70 -18.82 56.09
C ARG A 99 -18.26 -19.70 57.27
N ASN A 100 -18.30 -21.01 57.07
CA ASN A 100 -17.86 -22.03 58.03
C ASN A 100 -16.65 -22.77 57.45
N PRO A 101 -15.49 -22.81 58.12
CA PRO A 101 -14.33 -23.55 57.65
C PRO A 101 -14.60 -25.04 57.56
N GLY A 102 -14.02 -25.68 56.55
CA GLY A 102 -13.94 -27.14 56.49
C GLY A 102 -12.93 -27.66 57.52
N TYR A 103 -13.23 -28.81 58.12
CA TYR A 103 -12.37 -29.47 59.10
C TYR A 103 -12.66 -30.97 59.15
N SER A 104 -11.68 -31.77 59.52
CA SER A 104 -11.88 -33.20 59.79
C SER A 104 -12.12 -33.44 61.28
N HIS A 105 -12.95 -34.42 61.63
CA HIS A 105 -13.17 -34.83 63.03
C HIS A 105 -13.30 -36.35 63.17
N PRO A 106 -12.94 -36.94 64.32
CA PRO A 106 -13.15 -38.37 64.56
C PRO A 106 -14.65 -38.70 64.60
N LYS A 107 -15.02 -39.90 64.11
CA LYS A 107 -16.40 -40.36 64.03
C LYS A 107 -17.06 -40.39 65.42
N LYS A 108 -18.27 -39.86 65.52
CA LYS A 108 -19.00 -39.65 66.79
C LYS A 108 -19.08 -40.94 67.62
N GLY A 109 -18.45 -40.94 68.80
CA GLY A 109 -18.40 -42.07 69.72
C GLY A 109 -17.08 -42.84 69.76
N HIS A 110 -16.05 -42.45 69.00
CA HIS A 110 -14.71 -43.06 69.02
C HIS A 110 -13.63 -41.99 69.30
N LEU A 111 -13.80 -41.22 70.39
CA LEU A 111 -12.90 -40.09 70.69
C LEU A 111 -11.50 -40.52 71.13
N ASP A 112 -11.37 -41.76 71.64
CA ASP A 112 -10.14 -42.31 72.23
C ASP A 112 -9.48 -43.40 71.34
N ASP A 113 -9.95 -43.60 70.10
CA ASP A 113 -9.42 -44.60 69.16
C ASP A 113 -8.54 -43.95 68.07
N PRO A 114 -7.21 -44.16 68.09
CA PRO A 114 -6.28 -43.62 67.10
C PRO A 114 -6.49 -44.14 65.67
N GLN A 115 -7.21 -45.26 65.48
CA GLN A 115 -7.50 -45.85 64.17
C GLN A 115 -8.87 -45.43 63.61
N SER A 116 -9.61 -44.58 64.33
CA SER A 116 -10.94 -44.14 63.89
C SER A 116 -10.89 -43.30 62.61
N ALA A 117 -11.79 -43.60 61.67
CA ALA A 117 -11.87 -42.89 60.40
C ALA A 117 -12.34 -41.44 60.60
N TRP A 118 -11.51 -40.49 60.17
CA TRP A 118 -11.81 -39.06 60.22
C TRP A 118 -12.86 -38.70 59.18
N VAL A 119 -13.91 -37.99 59.61
CA VAL A 119 -15.00 -37.52 58.75
C VAL A 119 -14.73 -36.07 58.34
N PRO A 120 -14.49 -35.79 57.05
CA PRO A 120 -14.30 -34.43 56.57
C PRO A 120 -15.64 -33.69 56.54
N VAL A 121 -15.67 -32.53 57.20
CA VAL A 121 -16.75 -31.54 57.08
C VAL A 121 -16.33 -30.55 56.01
N THR A 122 -17.08 -30.48 54.91
CA THR A 122 -16.83 -29.51 53.82
C THR A 122 -17.03 -28.07 54.31
N GLU A 123 -16.38 -27.11 53.66
CA GLU A 123 -16.69 -25.68 53.84
C GLU A 123 -18.18 -25.42 53.53
N ALA A 124 -18.80 -24.43 54.17
CA ALA A 124 -20.05 -23.85 53.70
C ALA A 124 -19.92 -22.34 53.65
N VAL A 125 -20.59 -21.72 52.67
CA VAL A 125 -20.68 -20.27 52.55
C VAL A 125 -22.01 -19.89 51.93
N THR A 126 -22.63 -18.85 52.48
CA THR A 126 -23.87 -18.25 52.01
C THR A 126 -23.63 -16.75 51.87
N VAL A 127 -23.98 -16.20 50.71
CA VAL A 127 -23.93 -14.77 50.42
C VAL A 127 -25.36 -14.26 50.28
N LYS A 128 -25.75 -13.30 51.13
CA LYS A 128 -27.00 -12.54 51.02
C LYS A 128 -26.70 -11.09 50.64
N ARG A 129 -27.62 -10.44 49.93
CA ARG A 129 -27.71 -8.98 49.78
C ARG A 129 -28.84 -8.51 50.69
N LEU A 130 -28.56 -7.53 51.54
CA LEU A 130 -29.51 -6.99 52.51
C LEU A 130 -30.35 -5.88 51.87
N ASP A 131 -31.60 -5.73 52.31
CA ASP A 131 -32.46 -4.61 51.96
C ASP A 131 -31.88 -3.29 52.49
N SER A 132 -31.86 -2.25 51.64
CA SER A 132 -31.19 -1.00 51.96
C SER A 132 -31.90 -0.16 53.02
N ASP A 133 -33.22 -0.28 53.18
CA ASP A 133 -33.98 0.51 54.15
C ASP A 133 -34.11 -0.24 55.48
N GLY A 134 -34.30 -1.56 55.43
CA GLY A 134 -34.19 -2.43 56.60
C GLY A 134 -32.80 -2.36 57.25
N TYR A 135 -31.72 -2.34 56.45
CA TYR A 135 -30.36 -2.21 56.96
C TYR A 135 -30.09 -0.84 57.60
N LYS A 136 -30.57 0.27 57.02
CA LYS A 136 -30.45 1.61 57.64
C LYS A 136 -31.13 1.65 59.02
N ALA A 137 -32.33 1.08 59.15
CA ALA A 137 -33.02 1.00 60.44
C ALA A 137 -32.27 0.11 61.47
N ALA A 138 -31.48 -0.86 61.01
CA ALA A 138 -30.57 -1.62 61.87
C ALA A 138 -29.32 -0.80 62.26
N GLN A 139 -28.79 0.04 61.36
CA GLN A 139 -27.70 0.97 61.65
C GLN A 139 -28.09 2.03 62.69
N GLU A 140 -29.25 2.67 62.55
CA GLU A 140 -29.77 3.63 63.54
C GLU A 140 -29.87 3.01 64.94
N LYS A 141 -30.32 1.75 65.04
CA LYS A 141 -30.36 0.99 66.30
C LYS A 141 -28.96 0.64 66.82
N ALA A 142 -28.00 0.38 65.93
CA ALA A 142 -26.62 0.07 66.30
C ALA A 142 -25.85 1.31 66.80
N GLU A 143 -26.12 2.50 66.26
CA GLU A 143 -25.53 3.76 66.75
C GLU A 143 -25.82 3.98 68.25
N HIS A 144 -27.07 3.73 68.66
CA HIS A 144 -27.55 3.84 70.05
C HIS A 144 -27.07 2.72 70.99
N ALA A 145 -26.35 1.70 70.49
CA ALA A 145 -25.78 0.66 71.35
C ALA A 145 -24.62 1.23 72.21
N PRO A 146 -24.42 0.75 73.46
CA PRO A 146 -23.45 1.36 74.39
C PRO A 146 -21.99 1.22 73.94
N ASP A 147 -21.64 0.15 73.22
CA ASP A 147 -20.28 -0.19 72.80
C ASP A 147 -20.22 -0.74 71.36
N VAL A 148 -19.01 -0.87 70.83
CA VAL A 148 -18.71 -1.45 69.50
C VAL A 148 -19.26 -2.88 69.37
N ARG A 149 -19.22 -3.65 70.46
CA ARG A 149 -19.71 -5.03 70.51
C ARG A 149 -21.24 -5.11 70.38
N GLY A 150 -21.96 -4.26 71.13
CA GLY A 150 -23.41 -4.16 71.09
C GLY A 150 -23.91 -3.72 69.72
N ALA A 151 -23.25 -2.73 69.12
CA ALA A 151 -23.55 -2.26 67.77
C ALA A 151 -23.38 -3.38 66.73
N GLY A 152 -22.23 -4.06 66.73
CA GLY A 152 -21.95 -5.18 65.82
C GLY A 152 -22.90 -6.36 66.01
N LYS A 153 -23.36 -6.61 67.25
CA LYS A 153 -24.37 -7.63 67.55
C LYS A 153 -25.74 -7.31 66.96
N VAL A 154 -26.15 -6.03 66.93
CA VAL A 154 -27.40 -5.58 66.29
C VAL A 154 -27.33 -5.79 64.78
N LEU A 155 -26.23 -5.37 64.14
CA LEU A 155 -26.05 -5.49 62.68
C LEU A 155 -25.99 -6.94 62.21
N ILE A 156 -25.17 -7.78 62.87
CA ILE A 156 -25.07 -9.22 62.54
C ILE A 156 -26.37 -9.96 62.90
N GLY A 157 -27.09 -9.53 63.94
CA GLY A 157 -28.42 -10.04 64.28
C GLY A 157 -29.39 -9.86 63.11
N PHE A 158 -29.57 -8.62 62.64
CA PHE A 158 -30.43 -8.31 61.50
C PHE A 158 -30.06 -9.11 60.23
N ALA A 159 -28.77 -9.27 59.94
CA ALA A 159 -28.34 -10.00 58.73
C ALA A 159 -28.50 -11.53 58.83
N ARG A 160 -28.67 -12.08 60.05
CA ARG A 160 -28.99 -13.50 60.27
C ARG A 160 -30.46 -13.77 59.95
N ASP A 161 -31.34 -12.85 60.31
CA ASP A 161 -32.77 -12.94 60.00
C ASP A 161 -32.97 -12.99 58.46
N ASP A 162 -34.00 -13.71 58.00
CA ASP A 162 -34.31 -13.85 56.57
C ASP A 162 -35.30 -12.77 56.08
N GLU A 163 -35.89 -11.98 57.00
CA GLU A 163 -36.75 -10.85 56.67
C GLU A 163 -35.92 -9.68 56.10
N GLY A 164 -36.04 -9.43 54.80
CA GLY A 164 -35.31 -8.36 54.12
C GLY A 164 -33.93 -8.74 53.59
N ALA A 165 -33.63 -10.03 53.36
CA ALA A 165 -32.37 -10.46 52.77
C ALA A 165 -32.57 -11.39 51.54
N THR A 166 -31.99 -11.04 50.40
CA THR A 166 -32.02 -11.86 49.17
C THR A 166 -30.74 -12.69 49.05
N VAL A 167 -30.85 -14.03 48.94
CA VAL A 167 -29.69 -14.91 48.70
C VAL A 167 -29.11 -14.64 47.30
N VAL A 168 -27.82 -14.35 47.22
CA VAL A 168 -27.07 -14.11 45.97
C VAL A 168 -26.38 -15.39 45.50
N ALA A 169 -25.74 -16.11 46.42
CA ALA A 169 -25.03 -17.35 46.12
C ALA A 169 -24.97 -18.27 47.35
N ASN A 170 -24.94 -19.58 47.12
CA ASN A 170 -24.80 -20.59 48.16
C ASN A 170 -23.84 -21.70 47.70
N GLY A 171 -22.94 -22.14 48.58
CA GLY A 171 -21.89 -23.11 48.27
C GLY A 171 -20.63 -22.48 47.66
N SER A 172 -19.47 -23.05 48.00
CA SER A 172 -18.16 -22.38 47.84
C SER A 172 -17.81 -21.93 46.44
N ARG A 173 -18.17 -22.68 45.39
CA ARG A 173 -17.80 -22.33 44.01
C ARG A 173 -18.58 -21.11 43.49
N GLN A 174 -19.89 -21.09 43.69
CA GLN A 174 -20.76 -19.99 43.29
C GLN A 174 -20.51 -18.74 44.14
N ALA A 175 -20.36 -18.92 45.46
CA ALA A 175 -20.06 -17.82 46.38
C ALA A 175 -18.71 -17.16 46.07
N ASN A 176 -17.65 -17.92 45.76
CA ASN A 176 -16.36 -17.34 45.40
C ASN A 176 -16.43 -16.49 44.12
N SER A 177 -17.11 -16.97 43.07
CA SER A 177 -17.32 -16.19 41.83
C SER A 177 -18.11 -14.92 42.12
N ALA A 178 -19.25 -15.04 42.81
CA ALA A 178 -20.08 -13.89 43.15
C ALA A 178 -19.36 -12.87 44.03
N ILE A 179 -18.56 -13.29 45.02
CA ILE A 179 -17.78 -12.37 45.85
C ILE A 179 -16.69 -11.68 45.02
N GLN A 180 -15.99 -12.40 44.14
CA GLN A 180 -14.97 -11.80 43.27
C GLN A 180 -15.57 -10.81 42.26
N GLU A 181 -16.77 -11.10 41.73
CA GLU A 181 -17.53 -10.18 40.86
C GLU A 181 -18.04 -8.95 41.63
N ILE A 182 -18.54 -9.11 42.86
CA ILE A 182 -19.03 -8.00 43.70
C ILE A 182 -17.87 -7.10 44.13
N VAL A 183 -16.81 -7.68 44.71
CA VAL A 183 -15.67 -6.92 45.28
C VAL A 183 -14.75 -6.37 44.18
N GLY A 184 -14.76 -6.95 42.98
CA GLY A 184 -13.91 -6.52 41.87
C GLY A 184 -12.42 -6.83 42.03
N LEU A 185 -12.00 -7.46 43.13
CA LEU A 185 -10.62 -7.86 43.42
C LEU A 185 -10.56 -9.36 43.71
N ASN A 186 -9.46 -10.00 43.31
CA ASN A 186 -9.13 -11.36 43.71
C ASN A 186 -8.42 -11.37 45.09
N ALA A 187 -8.13 -12.57 45.61
CA ALA A 187 -7.56 -12.73 46.95
C ALA A 187 -6.17 -12.10 47.14
N SER A 188 -5.30 -12.11 46.13
CA SER A 188 -3.97 -11.50 46.21
C SER A 188 -4.04 -9.98 46.09
N GLN A 189 -4.77 -9.47 45.10
CA GLN A 189 -5.06 -8.04 44.92
C GLN A 189 -5.67 -7.43 46.18
N PHE A 190 -6.66 -8.09 46.80
CA PHE A 190 -7.28 -7.62 48.03
C PHE A 190 -6.26 -7.51 49.19
N ARG A 191 -5.37 -8.48 49.36
CA ARG A 191 -4.31 -8.38 50.38
C ARG A 191 -3.40 -7.20 50.09
N THR A 192 -2.82 -7.13 48.89
CA THR A 192 -1.87 -6.07 48.51
C THR A 192 -2.46 -4.67 48.62
N VAL A 193 -3.77 -4.49 48.45
CA VAL A 193 -4.40 -3.16 48.42
C VAL A 193 -5.13 -2.77 49.72
N ILE A 194 -5.66 -3.72 50.50
CA ILE A 194 -6.55 -3.43 51.65
C ILE A 194 -5.96 -3.84 53.01
N CYS A 195 -5.08 -4.85 53.06
CA CYS A 195 -4.52 -5.35 54.31
C CYS A 195 -3.01 -5.54 54.16
N LEU A 196 -2.17 -4.60 54.60
CA LEU A 196 -0.71 -4.78 54.64
C LEU A 196 -0.34 -5.89 55.63
N PRO A 197 0.04 -7.10 55.20
CA PRO A 197 0.50 -8.14 56.11
C PRO A 197 1.99 -7.91 56.34
N GLN A 198 2.44 -8.19 57.55
CA GLN A 198 3.82 -8.05 58.01
C GLN A 198 4.86 -8.42 56.92
N GLY A 199 5.62 -7.43 56.45
CA GLY A 199 6.73 -7.58 55.50
C GLY A 199 6.37 -7.65 54.00
N GLN A 200 5.11 -7.57 53.56
CA GLN A 200 4.80 -7.73 52.12
C GLN A 200 5.24 -6.55 51.23
N PHE A 201 5.16 -5.30 51.69
CA PHE A 201 5.61 -4.16 50.87
C PHE A 201 7.12 -3.92 50.95
N GLU A 202 7.75 -4.32 52.04
CA GLU A 202 9.20 -4.53 52.10
C GLU A 202 9.64 -5.60 51.10
N SER A 203 8.91 -6.71 51.00
CA SER A 203 9.12 -7.73 49.96
C SER A 203 8.83 -7.19 48.54
N PHE A 204 7.87 -6.27 48.35
CA PHE A 204 7.64 -5.61 47.06
C PHE A 204 8.80 -4.67 46.68
N LEU A 205 9.30 -3.88 47.63
CA LEU A 205 10.48 -3.01 47.45
C LEU A 205 11.72 -3.81 47.02
N HIS A 206 11.96 -4.97 47.65
CA HIS A 206 13.09 -5.84 47.35
C HIS A 206 12.82 -6.91 46.27
N ALA A 207 11.59 -7.01 45.75
CA ALA A 207 11.27 -7.94 44.66
C ALA A 207 12.02 -7.58 43.38
N LYS A 208 12.25 -8.58 42.52
CA LYS A 208 12.93 -8.32 41.24
C LYS A 208 12.09 -7.41 40.33
N PRO A 209 12.72 -6.63 39.44
CA PRO A 209 12.00 -5.72 38.55
C PRO A 209 10.88 -6.40 37.74
N GLU A 210 11.09 -7.65 37.33
CA GLU A 210 10.12 -8.46 36.57
C GLU A 210 8.94 -8.93 37.44
N GLU A 211 9.21 -9.33 38.69
CA GLU A 211 8.20 -9.74 39.66
C GLU A 211 7.28 -8.56 40.02
N ARG A 212 7.84 -7.36 40.21
CA ARG A 212 7.07 -6.12 40.41
C ARG A 212 6.21 -5.75 39.21
N SER A 213 6.75 -5.87 37.99
CA SER A 213 5.99 -5.67 36.75
C SER A 213 4.78 -6.61 36.70
N GLY A 214 4.96 -7.90 36.98
CA GLY A 214 3.87 -8.88 37.05
C GLY A 214 2.79 -8.51 38.07
N MET A 215 3.17 -8.14 39.30
CA MET A 215 2.22 -7.73 40.33
C MET A 215 1.40 -6.49 39.91
N LEU A 216 2.01 -5.51 39.24
CA LEU A 216 1.30 -4.31 38.76
C LEU A 216 0.41 -4.60 37.55
N ILE A 217 0.81 -5.51 36.65
CA ILE A 217 -0.05 -6.00 35.57
C ILE A 217 -1.32 -6.62 36.14
N ASP A 218 -1.20 -7.46 37.17
CA ASP A 218 -2.34 -8.08 37.84
C ASP A 218 -3.21 -7.05 38.57
N ILE A 219 -2.63 -6.18 39.40
CA ILE A 219 -3.39 -5.20 40.20
C ILE A 219 -4.20 -4.24 39.32
N PHE A 220 -3.59 -3.72 38.25
CA PHE A 220 -4.23 -2.77 37.34
C PHE A 220 -4.90 -3.44 36.12
N ARG A 221 -4.98 -4.78 36.10
CA ARG A 221 -5.59 -5.59 35.02
C ARG A 221 -5.01 -5.31 33.62
N LEU A 222 -3.72 -4.98 33.54
CA LEU A 222 -3.05 -4.52 32.31
C LEU A 222 -2.81 -5.61 31.28
N GLY A 223 -3.08 -6.89 31.60
CA GLY A 223 -3.05 -7.99 30.64
C GLY A 223 -4.03 -7.84 29.46
N VAL A 224 -4.86 -6.78 29.43
CA VAL A 224 -5.56 -6.34 28.21
C VAL A 224 -4.59 -5.85 27.13
N TYR A 225 -3.51 -5.17 27.50
CA TYR A 225 -2.49 -4.67 26.57
C TYR A 225 -1.68 -5.82 25.96
N ASP A 226 -1.38 -6.87 26.74
CA ASP A 226 -0.77 -8.11 26.21
C ASP A 226 -1.69 -8.79 25.19
N ARG A 227 -3.02 -8.84 25.46
CA ARG A 227 -3.99 -9.39 24.50
C ARG A 227 -4.09 -8.55 23.23
N ILE A 228 -4.07 -7.21 23.33
CA ILE A 228 -4.05 -6.32 22.16
C ILE A 228 -2.77 -6.52 21.34
N GLN A 229 -1.62 -6.63 22.01
CA GLN A 229 -0.34 -6.89 21.35
C GLN A 229 -0.37 -8.24 20.62
N HIS A 230 -0.84 -9.32 21.27
CA HIS A 230 -0.95 -10.63 20.63
C HIS A 230 -1.96 -10.67 19.47
N ALA A 231 -3.11 -10.02 19.59
CA ALA A 231 -4.08 -9.93 18.50
C ALA A 231 -3.49 -9.20 17.28
N LEU A 232 -2.75 -8.11 17.50
CA LEU A 232 -2.08 -7.38 16.40
C LEU A 232 -0.92 -8.17 15.79
N GLN A 233 -0.20 -8.99 16.56
CA GLN A 233 0.79 -9.93 16.02
C GLN A 233 0.16 -11.06 15.17
N GLU A 234 -1.05 -11.49 15.52
CA GLU A 234 -1.78 -12.50 14.76
C GLU A 234 -2.30 -11.91 13.44
N MET A 235 -2.84 -10.68 13.48
CA MET A 235 -3.23 -9.93 12.30
C MET A 235 -2.05 -9.51 11.41
N GLU A 236 -0.89 -9.16 11.98
CA GLU A 236 0.36 -8.90 11.23
C GLU A 236 0.72 -10.15 10.41
N LYS A 237 0.74 -11.33 11.03
CA LYS A 237 1.04 -12.60 10.34
C LYS A 237 0.04 -12.96 9.24
N GLU A 238 -1.26 -12.77 9.49
CA GLU A 238 -2.31 -12.99 8.48
C GLU A 238 -2.06 -12.08 7.26
N LYS A 239 -1.79 -10.79 7.49
CA LYS A 239 -1.49 -9.83 6.43
C LYS A 239 -0.15 -10.09 5.73
N ASP A 240 0.86 -10.56 6.45
CA ASP A 240 2.14 -11.00 5.86
C ASP A 240 1.92 -12.20 4.92
N THR A 241 1.03 -13.15 5.28
CA THR A 241 0.68 -14.27 4.39
C THR A 241 -0.11 -13.82 3.15
N ASP A 242 -0.99 -12.82 3.27
CA ASP A 242 -1.70 -12.23 2.13
C ASP A 242 -0.73 -11.52 1.17
N ILE A 243 0.23 -10.76 1.70
CA ILE A 243 1.30 -10.12 0.91
C ILE A 243 2.16 -11.19 0.22
N ALA A 244 2.56 -12.25 0.93
CA ALA A 244 3.36 -13.32 0.34
C ALA A 244 2.62 -14.04 -0.80
N HIS A 245 1.30 -14.26 -0.65
CA HIS A 245 0.48 -14.88 -1.68
C HIS A 245 0.33 -14.00 -2.94
N SER A 246 -0.01 -12.73 -2.78
CA SER A 246 -0.13 -11.77 -3.90
C SER A 246 1.22 -11.51 -4.58
N SER A 247 2.31 -11.42 -3.82
CA SER A 247 3.68 -11.31 -4.36
C SER A 247 4.08 -12.52 -5.20
N ALA A 248 3.76 -13.74 -4.73
CA ALA A 248 4.00 -14.97 -5.47
C ALA A 248 3.16 -15.06 -6.76
N LEU A 249 1.91 -14.57 -6.74
CA LEU A 249 1.07 -14.47 -7.94
C LEU A 249 1.68 -13.52 -8.98
N LEU A 250 2.14 -12.33 -8.55
CA LEU A 250 2.82 -11.37 -9.41
C LEU A 250 4.11 -11.96 -10.02
N HIS A 251 4.97 -12.58 -9.21
CA HIS A 251 6.17 -13.28 -9.68
C HIS A 251 5.83 -14.38 -10.71
N GLY A 252 4.79 -15.18 -10.46
CA GLY A 252 4.33 -16.19 -11.41
C GLY A 252 3.93 -15.60 -12.75
N LYS A 253 3.23 -14.45 -12.75
CA LYS A 253 2.82 -13.75 -13.98
C LYS A 253 3.99 -13.11 -14.74
N VAL A 254 4.99 -12.60 -14.03
CA VAL A 254 6.23 -12.11 -14.63
C VAL A 254 7.05 -13.26 -15.24
N SER A 255 7.09 -14.42 -14.60
CA SER A 255 7.76 -15.62 -15.13
C SER A 255 7.03 -16.22 -16.36
N GLU A 256 5.70 -16.21 -16.39
CA GLU A 256 4.89 -16.56 -17.58
C GLU A 256 5.17 -15.64 -18.78
N LEU A 257 5.61 -14.40 -18.54
CA LEU A 257 6.04 -13.48 -19.59
C LEU A 257 7.44 -13.83 -20.10
N GLN A 258 8.41 -14.07 -19.19
CA GLN A 258 9.77 -14.49 -19.56
C GLN A 258 9.78 -15.71 -20.48
N GLY A 259 9.06 -16.78 -20.11
CA GLY A 259 9.02 -18.02 -20.90
C GLY A 259 8.24 -17.94 -22.22
N ALA A 260 7.77 -16.74 -22.61
CA ALA A 260 7.01 -16.52 -23.84
C ALA A 260 7.48 -15.29 -24.63
N LEU A 261 8.59 -14.66 -24.22
CA LEU A 261 9.37 -13.79 -25.08
C LEU A 261 10.21 -14.70 -25.98
N PRO A 262 10.23 -14.48 -27.31
CA PRO A 262 11.21 -15.17 -28.16
C PRO A 262 12.62 -14.74 -27.73
N ASP A 263 13.59 -15.66 -27.83
CA ASP A 263 14.99 -15.25 -27.96
C ASP A 263 15.04 -14.32 -29.17
N LEU A 264 15.39 -13.04 -28.96
CA LEU A 264 15.46 -12.01 -30.00
C LEU A 264 16.85 -12.06 -30.63
N PRO A 265 17.04 -12.70 -31.81
CA PRO A 265 18.35 -12.96 -32.38
C PRO A 265 18.48 -12.10 -33.64
N PHE A 266 18.62 -10.80 -33.44
CA PHE A 266 19.07 -9.88 -34.47
C PHE A 266 20.42 -9.35 -34.02
N GLU A 267 21.48 -10.10 -34.34
CA GLU A 267 22.79 -9.49 -34.51
C GLU A 267 22.66 -8.43 -35.62
N GLU A 268 23.33 -7.29 -35.45
CA GLU A 268 23.41 -6.23 -36.47
C GLU A 268 24.35 -6.67 -37.60
N ASP A 269 23.95 -7.68 -38.37
CA ASP A 269 24.48 -7.86 -39.72
C ASP A 269 24.00 -6.65 -40.55
N GLU A 270 24.88 -5.65 -40.70
CA GLU A 270 24.66 -4.56 -41.64
C GLU A 270 24.30 -5.15 -43.01
N PRO A 271 23.25 -4.66 -43.68
CA PRO A 271 23.00 -5.05 -45.06
C PRO A 271 24.16 -4.56 -45.91
N ASP A 272 25.02 -5.50 -46.33
CA ASP A 272 26.23 -5.23 -47.11
C ASP A 272 25.90 -4.33 -48.31
N ARG A 273 26.38 -3.09 -48.23
CA ARG A 273 25.86 -1.96 -49.03
C ARG A 273 26.60 -1.77 -50.35
N ASP A 274 27.58 -2.61 -50.64
CA ASP A 274 28.44 -2.55 -51.83
C ASP A 274 28.06 -3.60 -52.90
N ALA A 275 26.78 -3.61 -53.30
CA ALA A 275 26.27 -4.49 -54.35
C ALA A 275 25.38 -3.79 -55.41
N VAL A 276 25.52 -2.47 -55.61
CA VAL A 276 24.88 -1.75 -56.74
C VAL A 276 25.80 -0.67 -57.34
N ASP A 277 26.86 -1.09 -58.04
CA ASP A 277 27.34 -0.35 -59.22
C ASP A 277 28.19 -1.25 -60.15
N GLY A 278 28.16 -0.99 -61.46
CA GLY A 278 29.14 -1.55 -62.41
C GLY A 278 28.84 -2.90 -63.08
N ALA A 279 27.75 -3.00 -63.85
CA ALA A 279 27.62 -4.05 -64.87
C ALA A 279 28.36 -3.65 -66.17
N GLU A 280 29.64 -4.00 -66.32
CA GLU A 280 30.31 -3.96 -67.62
C GLU A 280 31.52 -4.92 -67.76
N THR A 281 31.51 -5.71 -68.84
CA THR A 281 32.63 -6.46 -69.46
C THR A 281 33.13 -7.78 -68.82
N ALA A 282 33.47 -8.72 -69.73
CA ALA A 282 33.81 -10.12 -69.47
C ALA A 282 35.32 -10.36 -69.19
N SER A 283 35.65 -11.51 -68.56
CA SER A 283 36.52 -12.56 -69.16
C SER A 283 36.91 -13.65 -68.16
N ALA A 284 36.95 -14.89 -68.66
CA ALA A 284 37.43 -16.12 -68.01
C ALA A 284 38.83 -16.07 -67.38
N ILE A 285 39.11 -17.00 -66.44
CA ILE A 285 40.11 -18.11 -66.60
C ILE A 285 40.22 -18.97 -65.31
N ALA A 286 40.28 -20.31 -65.51
CA ALA A 286 40.75 -21.39 -64.60
C ALA A 286 39.96 -21.63 -63.28
N ALA A 287 39.41 -22.82 -62.99
CA ALA A 287 40.06 -24.15 -62.87
C ALA A 287 41.24 -24.10 -61.88
N THR A 288 41.24 -24.74 -60.71
CA THR A 288 41.21 -26.19 -60.42
C THR A 288 40.99 -26.34 -58.90
N THR A 289 40.43 -27.40 -58.31
CA THR A 289 40.12 -28.76 -58.76
C THR A 289 39.10 -29.37 -57.78
N GLU A 290 38.18 -30.17 -58.31
CA GLU A 290 37.88 -31.56 -57.91
C GLU A 290 38.71 -32.15 -56.73
N GLU A 291 38.18 -33.03 -55.87
CA GLU A 291 37.17 -34.06 -56.16
C GLU A 291 36.57 -34.68 -54.87
N HIS A 292 35.36 -35.24 -54.99
CA HIS A 292 34.74 -36.31 -54.19
C HIS A 292 34.40 -36.04 -52.69
N ALA A 293 33.17 -36.25 -52.18
CA ALA A 293 32.23 -37.39 -52.29
C ALA A 293 32.84 -38.69 -51.69
N ASP A 294 32.20 -39.53 -50.90
CA ASP A 294 30.81 -39.79 -50.49
C ASP A 294 30.75 -39.95 -48.94
N GLY A 295 29.62 -40.07 -48.22
CA GLY A 295 28.22 -40.10 -48.62
C GLY A 295 27.30 -40.54 -47.44
N ALA A 296 26.02 -40.69 -47.77
CA ALA A 296 24.86 -41.02 -46.94
C ALA A 296 25.01 -41.93 -45.70
N GLY A 297 24.19 -41.66 -44.66
CA GLY A 297 23.86 -42.63 -43.60
C GLY A 297 23.04 -42.01 -42.46
N ALA A 298 21.72 -42.25 -42.43
CA ALA A 298 20.81 -41.79 -41.37
C ALA A 298 20.55 -42.89 -40.32
N ALA A 299 20.00 -42.49 -39.16
CA ALA A 299 19.34 -43.34 -38.14
C ALA A 299 20.24 -44.38 -37.42
N ASP A 300 19.99 -44.81 -36.18
CA ASP A 300 18.96 -44.51 -35.18
C ASP A 300 19.52 -44.79 -33.76
N ASP A 301 18.85 -44.26 -32.74
CA ASP A 301 18.58 -44.85 -31.41
C ASP A 301 19.67 -45.30 -30.40
N HIS A 302 19.44 -44.79 -29.18
CA HIS A 302 19.43 -45.46 -27.87
C HIS A 302 20.71 -45.82 -27.07
N ASP A 303 20.76 -45.17 -25.89
CA ASP A 303 20.90 -45.74 -24.55
C ASP A 303 22.26 -46.02 -23.86
N ASP A 304 22.18 -45.80 -22.54
CA ASP A 304 22.94 -46.36 -21.43
C ASP A 304 24.42 -45.95 -21.18
N ALA A 305 24.51 -44.81 -20.49
CA ALA A 305 24.89 -44.75 -19.06
C ALA A 305 26.29 -45.22 -18.56
N SER A 306 26.84 -44.32 -17.72
CA SER A 306 27.58 -44.58 -16.47
C SER A 306 29.11 -44.72 -16.47
N GLY A 307 29.72 -44.15 -15.41
CA GLY A 307 31.10 -44.37 -14.98
C GLY A 307 32.04 -43.18 -15.29
N PHE A 308 32.56 -42.43 -14.32
CA PHE A 308 33.78 -42.74 -13.52
C PHE A 308 35.03 -42.99 -14.41
N ASN A 309 36.20 -42.36 -14.19
CA ASN A 309 36.65 -41.59 -13.02
C ASN A 309 37.94 -40.76 -13.34
N ASP A 310 38.42 -40.02 -12.33
CA ASP A 310 39.82 -39.62 -12.07
C ASP A 310 40.56 -38.75 -13.13
N ALA A 311 40.77 -37.45 -12.92
CA ALA A 311 41.62 -36.77 -11.93
C ALA A 311 43.06 -36.46 -12.41
N ALA A 312 43.53 -35.28 -11.97
CA ALA A 312 44.93 -34.83 -11.88
C ALA A 312 45.68 -34.56 -13.22
N SER A 313 46.63 -33.62 -13.30
CA SER A 313 47.01 -32.47 -12.46
C SER A 313 48.23 -31.78 -13.09
N SER A 314 48.33 -30.44 -13.05
CA SER A 314 49.63 -29.76 -12.90
C SER A 314 49.46 -28.24 -12.74
N ASP A 315 49.66 -27.75 -11.52
CA ASP A 315 50.14 -26.39 -11.29
C ASP A 315 51.59 -26.28 -11.78
N ASP A 316 52.03 -25.11 -12.26
CA ASP A 316 53.42 -24.67 -12.00
C ASP A 316 53.60 -23.13 -12.02
N ILE A 317 53.47 -22.53 -10.83
CA ILE A 317 54.26 -21.48 -10.15
C ILE A 317 54.97 -20.33 -10.97
N THR A 318 55.02 -19.15 -10.32
CA THR A 318 56.00 -18.01 -10.41
C THR A 318 55.67 -16.83 -11.33
N SER A 319 55.97 -15.56 -10.98
CA SER A 319 56.21 -14.89 -9.66
C SER A 319 56.28 -13.35 -9.83
N ASP A 320 56.33 -12.64 -8.69
CA ASP A 320 56.96 -11.32 -8.46
C ASP A 320 56.23 -10.01 -8.84
N ASP A 321 55.63 -9.43 -7.80
CA ASP A 321 55.59 -8.01 -7.38
C ASP A 321 56.49 -6.99 -8.14
N ALA A 322 55.94 -5.79 -8.43
CA ALA A 322 56.37 -4.52 -7.78
C ALA A 322 55.67 -3.24 -8.34
N ASP A 323 55.23 -2.40 -7.41
CA ASP A 323 55.31 -0.93 -7.35
C ASP A 323 54.67 0.01 -8.43
N ASP A 324 53.66 0.75 -7.93
CA ASP A 324 53.57 2.22 -7.88
C ASP A 324 53.09 3.13 -9.05
N ILE A 325 52.19 4.04 -8.63
CA ILE A 325 51.99 5.46 -9.03
C ILE A 325 51.00 5.82 -10.18
N ASP A 326 49.84 6.30 -9.69
CA ASP A 326 49.08 7.53 -10.01
C ASP A 326 48.45 7.87 -11.40
N ASP A 327 47.28 8.51 -11.24
CA ASP A 327 46.58 9.48 -12.09
C ASP A 327 45.79 9.06 -13.35
N ALA A 328 44.46 9.14 -13.20
CA ALA A 328 43.49 9.90 -14.01
C ALA A 328 43.55 9.76 -15.56
N ASP A 329 42.50 9.33 -16.27
CA ASP A 329 41.13 9.87 -16.31
C ASP A 329 40.16 8.86 -17.01
N ASP A 330 38.90 9.26 -17.20
CA ASP A 330 37.84 8.64 -18.02
C ASP A 330 37.34 7.23 -17.62
N ASP A 331 36.16 7.18 -16.98
CA ASP A 331 35.25 6.04 -17.05
C ASP A 331 33.79 6.53 -17.10
N ASP A 332 33.38 6.92 -18.31
CA ASP A 332 31.99 7.16 -18.68
C ASP A 332 31.70 6.26 -19.90
N THR A 333 30.53 5.60 -19.93
CA THR A 333 30.00 4.78 -21.05
C THR A 333 30.58 3.37 -21.32
N HIS A 334 30.44 2.45 -20.36
CA HIS A 334 30.26 1.01 -20.68
C HIS A 334 29.14 0.35 -19.84
N GLU A 335 27.88 0.79 -20.02
CA GLU A 335 26.75 -0.13 -19.80
C GLU A 335 26.70 -1.11 -20.97
N SER A 336 27.36 -2.26 -20.79
CA SER A 336 27.19 -3.41 -21.66
C SER A 336 25.74 -3.91 -21.63
N SER A 337 25.31 -4.56 -22.71
CA SER A 337 23.95 -5.05 -22.93
C SER A 337 23.50 -6.09 -21.89
N ILE A 338 22.98 -5.62 -20.75
CA ILE A 338 22.36 -6.47 -19.74
C ILE A 338 21.09 -7.08 -20.34
N SER A 339 21.02 -8.42 -20.37
CA SER A 339 19.89 -9.14 -20.94
C SER A 339 18.57 -8.80 -20.22
N LEU A 340 17.44 -8.92 -20.93
CA LEU A 340 16.11 -8.74 -20.33
C LEU A 340 15.90 -9.72 -19.15
N GLY A 341 16.48 -10.92 -19.25
CA GLY A 341 16.57 -11.90 -18.17
C GLY A 341 17.27 -11.35 -16.93
N GLU A 342 18.51 -10.85 -17.06
CA GLU A 342 19.27 -10.26 -15.94
C GLU A 342 18.61 -9.02 -15.34
N ARG A 343 17.87 -8.22 -16.12
CA ARG A 343 17.14 -7.05 -15.60
C ARG A 343 15.93 -7.47 -14.74
N LEU A 344 15.22 -8.52 -15.15
CA LEU A 344 14.17 -9.15 -14.36
C LEU A 344 14.73 -9.94 -13.17
N GLU A 345 15.89 -10.58 -13.30
CA GLU A 345 16.61 -11.15 -12.17
C GLU A 345 17.09 -10.07 -11.20
N ARG A 346 17.55 -8.90 -11.63
CA ARG A 346 17.87 -7.76 -10.76
C ARG A 346 16.64 -7.28 -9.98
N TRP A 347 15.46 -7.25 -10.60
CA TRP A 347 14.19 -6.96 -9.94
C TRP A 347 13.84 -8.02 -8.89
N ASN A 348 14.05 -9.32 -9.18
CA ASN A 348 13.90 -10.41 -8.21
C ASN A 348 15.00 -10.42 -7.11
N SER A 349 16.21 -9.95 -7.43
CA SER A 349 17.44 -10.12 -6.62
C SER A 349 17.77 -8.92 -5.74
N GLN A 350 16.99 -7.84 -5.77
CA GLN A 350 17.05 -6.79 -4.74
C GLN A 350 16.42 -7.22 -3.39
N SER A 351 16.58 -8.50 -3.03
CA SER A 351 16.41 -9.05 -1.68
C SER A 351 17.74 -9.63 -1.19
N ILE A 352 18.68 -8.72 -0.89
CA ILE A 352 19.89 -8.83 -0.05
C ILE A 352 20.56 -10.21 0.08
N ASN A 353 21.80 -10.27 -0.38
CA ASN A 353 22.87 -11.23 -0.02
C ASN A 353 22.67 -12.08 1.25
N GLY A 354 22.79 -13.39 1.09
CA GLY A 354 23.54 -14.23 2.03
C GLY A 354 22.90 -14.56 3.38
N SER A 355 22.31 -15.76 3.48
CA SER A 355 22.16 -16.53 4.73
C SER A 355 21.21 -16.00 5.82
N GLN A 356 19.94 -15.75 5.49
CA GLN A 356 18.79 -16.12 6.36
C GLN A 356 17.46 -16.01 5.61
N ALA A 357 16.92 -17.15 5.17
CA ALA A 357 15.65 -17.22 4.42
C ALA A 357 14.39 -17.10 5.31
N ASP A 358 14.41 -16.20 6.30
CA ASP A 358 13.42 -16.16 7.39
C ASP A 358 13.02 -14.73 7.84
N GLN A 359 13.35 -13.69 7.05
CA GLN A 359 13.00 -12.29 7.35
C GLN A 359 12.49 -11.52 6.12
N LEU A 360 11.29 -11.89 5.64
CA LEU A 360 10.49 -11.12 4.68
C LEU A 360 9.71 -9.95 5.32
N VAL A 361 10.10 -9.49 6.51
CA VAL A 361 9.30 -8.60 7.38
C VAL A 361 10.11 -7.40 7.92
N GLU A 362 10.78 -6.70 7.02
CA GLU A 362 11.02 -5.25 7.12
C GLU A 362 10.75 -4.64 5.74
N LEU A 363 10.14 -3.44 5.67
CA LEU A 363 10.32 -2.38 4.64
C LEU A 363 9.16 -1.35 4.71
N PRO A 364 9.43 -0.04 4.49
CA PRO A 364 8.42 1.01 4.53
C PRO A 364 7.51 1.08 3.29
N ILE A 365 6.37 1.77 3.40
CA ILE A 365 5.44 2.09 2.29
C ILE A 365 6.12 2.82 1.12
N ASP A 366 7.12 3.64 1.43
CA ASP A 366 7.59 4.74 0.57
C ASP A 366 8.18 4.31 -0.78
N ASN A 367 8.33 3.00 -1.04
CA ASN A 367 8.96 2.42 -2.23
C ASN A 367 8.03 1.49 -3.04
N ILE A 368 6.73 1.40 -2.70
CA ILE A 368 5.76 0.53 -3.42
C ILE A 368 5.45 1.10 -4.80
N ALA A 369 5.11 2.40 -4.87
CA ALA A 369 4.85 3.10 -6.12
C ALA A 369 6.09 3.10 -7.04
N ASP A 370 7.28 3.31 -6.47
CA ASP A 370 8.54 3.26 -7.22
C ASP A 370 8.81 1.87 -7.81
N LYS A 371 8.51 0.78 -7.08
CA LYS A 371 8.60 -0.59 -7.60
C LYS A 371 7.54 -0.93 -8.66
N ARG A 372 6.35 -0.31 -8.60
CA ARG A 372 5.34 -0.37 -9.68
C ARG A 372 5.84 0.38 -10.92
N ASN A 373 6.36 1.60 -10.75
CA ASN A 373 6.94 2.41 -11.82
C ASN A 373 8.14 1.71 -12.51
N GLU A 374 9.01 1.03 -11.75
CA GLU A 374 10.10 0.20 -12.31
C GLU A 374 9.56 -0.95 -13.18
N LEU A 375 8.54 -1.66 -12.72
CA LEU A 375 7.91 -2.76 -13.46
C LEU A 375 7.23 -2.23 -14.74
N ASP A 376 6.52 -1.11 -14.65
CA ASP A 376 5.84 -0.47 -15.78
C ASP A 376 6.84 -0.01 -16.84
N ALA A 377 7.96 0.59 -16.42
CA ALA A 377 9.04 1.01 -17.32
C ALA A 377 9.78 -0.17 -18.00
N ILE A 378 9.79 -1.35 -17.39
CA ILE A 378 10.28 -2.59 -18.03
C ILE A 378 9.25 -3.07 -19.06
N LEU A 379 7.96 -3.12 -18.70
CA LEU A 379 6.89 -3.57 -19.59
C LEU A 379 6.71 -2.65 -20.80
N ASP A 380 6.80 -1.33 -20.62
CA ASP A 380 6.76 -0.35 -21.72
C ASP A 380 7.93 -0.53 -22.70
N ARG A 381 9.12 -0.87 -22.19
CA ARG A 381 10.28 -1.10 -23.07
C ARG A 381 10.09 -2.36 -23.94
N ILE A 382 9.59 -3.44 -23.33
CA ILE A 382 9.28 -4.69 -24.06
C ILE A 382 8.19 -4.44 -25.12
N ASP A 383 7.18 -3.62 -24.83
CA ASP A 383 6.12 -3.24 -25.76
C ASP A 383 6.69 -2.51 -27.00
N ILE A 384 7.62 -1.57 -26.77
CA ILE A 384 8.31 -0.82 -27.84
C ILE A 384 9.22 -1.75 -28.67
N GLU A 385 10.01 -2.61 -28.03
CA GLU A 385 10.91 -3.57 -28.68
C GLU A 385 10.12 -4.54 -29.59
N LEU A 386 9.07 -5.19 -29.05
CA LEU A 386 8.23 -6.11 -29.82
C LEU A 386 7.45 -5.40 -30.94
N SER A 387 6.92 -4.20 -30.70
CA SER A 387 6.24 -3.40 -31.73
C SER A 387 7.18 -3.04 -32.89
N THR A 388 8.45 -2.73 -32.57
CA THR A 388 9.48 -2.42 -33.58
C THR A 388 9.79 -3.64 -34.45
N VAL A 389 9.97 -4.82 -33.84
CA VAL A 389 10.20 -6.09 -34.56
C VAL A 389 9.02 -6.44 -35.46
N VAL A 390 7.78 -6.21 -35.03
CA VAL A 390 6.58 -6.44 -35.84
C VAL A 390 6.52 -5.49 -37.05
N MET A 391 6.91 -4.22 -36.90
CA MET A 391 6.97 -3.30 -38.04
C MET A 391 8.08 -3.67 -39.03
N GLN A 392 9.30 -3.93 -38.55
CA GLN A 392 10.41 -4.38 -39.40
C GLN A 392 10.07 -5.68 -40.16
N GLY A 393 9.43 -6.64 -39.48
CA GLY A 393 8.95 -7.86 -40.11
C GLY A 393 7.87 -7.63 -41.17
N ALA A 394 7.02 -6.60 -41.02
CA ALA A 394 6.04 -6.21 -42.02
C ALA A 394 6.71 -5.65 -43.28
N ASP A 395 7.68 -4.74 -43.12
CA ASP A 395 8.43 -4.13 -44.22
C ASP A 395 9.20 -5.20 -45.02
N VAL A 396 9.88 -6.12 -44.33
CA VAL A 396 10.59 -7.25 -44.95
C VAL A 396 9.63 -8.17 -45.71
N ARG A 397 8.44 -8.43 -45.16
CA ARG A 397 7.41 -9.23 -45.84
C ARG A 397 6.87 -8.54 -47.10
N GLU A 398 6.61 -7.24 -47.05
CA GLU A 398 6.13 -6.46 -48.21
C GLU A 398 7.19 -6.42 -49.33
N ALA A 399 8.47 -6.23 -48.98
CA ALA A 399 9.58 -6.29 -49.93
C ALA A 399 9.82 -7.70 -50.52
N ALA A 400 9.54 -8.77 -49.77
CA ALA A 400 9.55 -10.14 -50.30
C ALA A 400 8.34 -10.41 -51.22
N GLN A 401 7.15 -9.87 -50.87
CA GLN A 401 5.95 -10.00 -51.68
C GLN A 401 6.11 -9.32 -53.04
N HIS A 402 6.66 -8.10 -53.07
CA HIS A 402 6.90 -7.35 -54.30
C HIS A 402 7.80 -8.14 -55.27
N ARG A 403 8.91 -8.70 -54.78
CA ARG A 403 9.84 -9.52 -55.58
C ARG A 403 9.17 -10.79 -56.16
N ARG A 404 8.33 -11.45 -55.37
CA ARG A 404 7.53 -12.59 -55.82
C ARG A 404 6.52 -12.20 -56.90
N ASP A 405 5.79 -11.09 -56.69
CA ASP A 405 4.78 -10.59 -57.63
C ASP A 405 5.44 -10.15 -58.95
N GLU A 406 6.63 -9.53 -58.91
CA GLU A 406 7.43 -9.19 -60.09
C GLU A 406 7.88 -10.43 -60.86
N ALA A 407 8.49 -11.42 -60.19
CA ALA A 407 8.92 -12.67 -60.80
C ALA A 407 7.75 -13.45 -61.42
N GLN A 408 6.55 -13.37 -60.82
CA GLN A 408 5.34 -13.97 -61.39
C GLN A 408 4.92 -13.31 -62.70
N VAL A 409 5.05 -11.98 -62.81
CA VAL A 409 4.76 -11.24 -64.04
C VAL A 409 5.76 -11.62 -65.15
N ASP A 410 7.06 -11.70 -64.83
CA ASP A 410 8.10 -12.09 -65.78
C ASP A 410 7.91 -13.52 -66.31
N LEU A 411 7.66 -14.49 -65.41
CA LEU A 411 7.37 -15.87 -65.80
C LEU A 411 6.10 -15.98 -66.67
N THR A 412 5.07 -15.17 -66.38
CA THR A 412 3.82 -15.15 -67.16
C THR A 412 4.02 -14.52 -68.55
N LEU A 413 4.84 -13.48 -68.66
CA LEU A 413 5.16 -12.80 -69.92
C LEU A 413 5.96 -13.73 -70.85
N VAL A 414 7.01 -14.36 -70.30
CA VAL A 414 7.88 -15.26 -71.05
C VAL A 414 7.16 -16.54 -71.49
N GLY A 415 6.31 -17.12 -70.63
CA GLY A 415 5.50 -18.29 -70.99
C GLY A 415 4.61 -18.06 -72.23
N LYS A 416 3.99 -16.88 -72.36
CA LYS A 416 3.20 -16.51 -73.55
C LYS A 416 4.05 -16.37 -74.81
N LEU A 417 5.22 -15.73 -74.70
CA LEU A 417 6.12 -15.51 -75.84
C LEU A 417 6.60 -16.86 -76.42
N THR A 418 6.96 -17.80 -75.54
CA THR A 418 7.38 -19.15 -75.93
C THR A 418 6.25 -19.94 -76.60
N GLU A 419 4.99 -19.76 -76.16
CA GLU A 419 3.82 -20.38 -76.79
C GLU A 419 3.59 -19.86 -78.23
N ASP A 420 3.66 -18.54 -78.45
CA ASP A 420 3.51 -17.95 -79.78
C ASP A 420 4.66 -18.32 -80.74
N LEU A 421 5.91 -18.39 -80.26
CA LEU A 421 7.05 -18.85 -81.07
C LEU A 421 6.93 -20.33 -81.48
N ARG A 422 6.48 -21.22 -80.59
CA ARG A 422 6.22 -22.64 -80.92
C ARG A 422 5.06 -22.80 -81.93
N LYS A 423 4.01 -21.98 -81.79
CA LYS A 423 2.87 -21.91 -82.72
C LYS A 423 3.28 -21.52 -84.14
N GLN A 424 4.26 -20.63 -84.30
CA GLN A 424 4.87 -20.30 -85.60
C GLN A 424 5.59 -21.49 -86.23
N GLN A 425 6.47 -22.16 -85.48
CA GLN A 425 7.28 -23.28 -85.99
C GLN A 425 6.43 -24.38 -86.62
N GLY A 426 5.35 -24.81 -85.94
CA GLY A 426 4.46 -25.87 -86.43
C GLY A 426 3.65 -25.51 -87.70
N LEU A 427 3.43 -24.23 -87.97
CA LEU A 427 2.73 -23.79 -89.19
C LEU A 427 3.68 -23.81 -90.42
N VAL A 428 4.94 -23.43 -90.24
CA VAL A 428 5.97 -23.46 -91.30
C VAL A 428 6.25 -24.90 -91.76
N GLU A 429 6.32 -25.86 -90.84
CA GLU A 429 6.49 -27.29 -91.18
C GLU A 429 5.32 -27.84 -92.00
N ARG A 430 4.08 -27.42 -91.69
CA ARG A 430 2.87 -27.86 -92.39
C ARG A 430 2.79 -27.32 -93.82
N GLN A 431 3.24 -26.09 -94.04
CA GLN A 431 3.29 -25.46 -95.37
C GLN A 431 4.21 -26.25 -96.33
N ALA A 432 5.32 -26.80 -95.81
CA ALA A 432 6.28 -27.59 -96.61
C ALA A 432 5.70 -28.93 -97.10
N MET A 433 4.86 -29.62 -96.30
CA MET A 433 4.22 -30.88 -96.71
C MET A 433 3.23 -30.70 -97.86
N LEU A 434 2.41 -29.64 -97.83
CA LEU A 434 1.33 -29.45 -98.80
C LEU A 434 1.83 -29.19 -100.23
N MET A 435 3.06 -28.69 -100.41
CA MET A 435 3.62 -28.45 -101.75
C MET A 435 3.93 -29.73 -102.55
N ALA A 436 3.96 -30.91 -101.91
CA ALA A 436 4.39 -32.16 -102.55
C ALA A 436 3.30 -32.89 -103.37
N ASP A 437 2.00 -32.65 -103.12
CA ASP A 437 0.90 -33.49 -103.65
C ASP A 437 0.25 -32.97 -104.96
N LYS A 438 0.81 -31.88 -105.52
CA LYS A 438 0.21 -31.01 -106.55
C LYS A 438 -0.24 -31.70 -107.85
N ASP A 439 0.52 -32.67 -108.36
CA ASP A 439 0.28 -33.28 -109.68
C ASP A 439 -0.86 -34.32 -109.71
N ARG A 440 -1.25 -34.85 -108.54
CA ARG A 440 -2.21 -35.96 -108.46
C ARG A 440 -3.67 -35.50 -108.61
N ILE A 441 -4.00 -34.33 -108.10
CA ILE A 441 -5.37 -33.77 -108.11
C ILE A 441 -5.81 -33.31 -109.50
N GLY A 442 -4.90 -32.77 -110.32
CA GLY A 442 -5.23 -32.16 -111.62
C GLY A 442 -5.90 -33.08 -112.65
N LYS A 443 -5.83 -34.42 -112.48
CA LYS A 443 -6.47 -35.39 -113.38
C LYS A 443 -7.94 -35.70 -113.05
N ILE A 444 -8.41 -35.33 -111.85
CA ILE A 444 -9.78 -35.63 -111.39
C ILE A 444 -10.77 -34.53 -111.84
N CYS A 445 -10.33 -33.28 -111.87
CA CYS A 445 -11.18 -32.11 -112.17
C CYS A 445 -11.88 -32.21 -113.54
N ALA A 446 -11.13 -32.58 -114.59
CA ALA A 446 -11.60 -32.51 -115.99
C ALA A 446 -12.84 -33.36 -116.32
N ARG A 447 -13.13 -34.42 -115.55
CA ARG A 447 -14.30 -35.29 -115.79
C ARG A 447 -15.51 -34.98 -114.90
N VAL A 448 -15.33 -34.07 -113.94
CA VAL A 448 -16.35 -33.61 -113.00
C VAL A 448 -17.01 -32.32 -113.51
N GLU A 449 -16.29 -31.52 -114.30
CA GLU A 449 -16.80 -30.26 -114.85
C GLU A 449 -18.00 -30.45 -115.79
N GLU A 450 -17.87 -31.26 -116.86
CA GLU A 450 -18.87 -31.31 -117.94
C GLU A 450 -20.30 -31.65 -117.48
N ALA A 451 -20.47 -32.54 -116.48
CA ALA A 451 -21.79 -32.88 -115.93
C ALA A 451 -22.32 -31.88 -114.87
N ARG A 452 -21.42 -31.08 -114.28
CA ARG A 452 -21.75 -30.00 -113.30
C ARG A 452 -22.01 -28.66 -113.93
N ASN A 453 -21.81 -28.57 -115.23
CA ASN A 453 -21.94 -27.33 -115.97
C ASN A 453 -23.40 -26.80 -115.94
N ALA A 454 -24.40 -27.69 -115.98
CA ALA A 454 -25.81 -27.33 -116.20
C ALA A 454 -26.61 -26.97 -114.93
N ILE A 455 -26.43 -27.70 -113.83
CA ILE A 455 -27.26 -27.58 -112.62
C ILE A 455 -27.12 -26.20 -111.92
N PRO A 456 -25.91 -25.66 -111.68
CA PRO A 456 -25.76 -24.50 -110.79
C PRO A 456 -26.20 -23.16 -111.39
N VAL A 457 -26.53 -23.10 -112.70
CA VAL A 457 -27.03 -21.88 -113.35
C VAL A 457 -28.42 -21.50 -112.83
N SER A 458 -29.25 -22.49 -112.46
CA SER A 458 -30.58 -22.24 -111.90
C SER A 458 -30.48 -21.64 -110.48
N ASP A 459 -29.79 -22.34 -109.57
CA ASP A 459 -29.74 -21.98 -108.15
C ASP A 459 -28.97 -20.67 -107.90
N ALA A 460 -27.97 -20.36 -108.73
CA ALA A 460 -27.24 -19.10 -108.63
C ALA A 460 -28.11 -17.87 -108.94
N ASN A 461 -29.14 -18.00 -109.78
CA ASN A 461 -29.96 -16.87 -110.23
C ASN A 461 -30.92 -16.35 -109.15
N ASP A 462 -31.46 -17.25 -108.32
CA ASP A 462 -32.33 -16.84 -107.21
C ASP A 462 -31.53 -16.41 -105.98
N ALA A 463 -30.36 -17.03 -105.73
CA ALA A 463 -29.44 -16.62 -104.66
C ALA A 463 -28.95 -15.16 -104.78
N VAL A 464 -28.78 -14.64 -106.01
CA VAL A 464 -28.41 -13.23 -106.24
C VAL A 464 -29.48 -12.26 -105.71
N LYS A 465 -30.77 -12.54 -105.96
CA LYS A 465 -31.86 -11.61 -105.61
C LYS A 465 -32.04 -11.45 -104.09
N ASP A 466 -31.89 -12.55 -103.34
CA ASP A 466 -31.99 -12.52 -101.88
C ASP A 466 -30.76 -11.84 -101.24
N ALA A 467 -29.57 -12.02 -101.83
CA ALA A 467 -28.35 -11.34 -101.39
C ALA A 467 -28.41 -9.81 -101.60
N GLU A 468 -28.97 -9.33 -102.72
CA GLU A 468 -29.12 -7.90 -103.02
C GLU A 468 -29.93 -7.17 -101.93
N LYS A 469 -31.04 -7.78 -101.50
CA LYS A 469 -31.90 -7.21 -100.46
C LYS A 469 -31.21 -7.17 -99.09
N ALA A 470 -30.50 -8.25 -98.73
CA ALA A 470 -29.81 -8.36 -97.44
C ALA A 470 -28.65 -7.37 -97.28
N VAL A 471 -27.98 -6.97 -98.38
CA VAL A 471 -26.96 -5.91 -98.37
C VAL A 471 -27.60 -4.55 -98.04
N ALA A 472 -28.66 -4.16 -98.75
CA ALA A 472 -29.30 -2.85 -98.59
C ALA A 472 -29.80 -2.59 -97.15
N ASP A 473 -30.43 -3.59 -96.52
CA ASP A 473 -30.90 -3.50 -95.14
C ASP A 473 -29.72 -3.31 -94.14
N ARG A 474 -28.56 -3.92 -94.42
CA ARG A 474 -27.37 -3.82 -93.55
C ARG A 474 -26.58 -2.51 -93.76
N GLU A 475 -26.59 -1.95 -94.98
CA GLU A 475 -26.00 -0.62 -95.26
C GLU A 475 -26.67 0.48 -94.42
N HIS A 476 -27.99 0.45 -94.31
CA HIS A 476 -28.75 1.39 -93.47
C HIS A 476 -28.33 1.28 -92.00
N ALA A 477 -28.25 0.05 -91.47
CA ALA A 477 -27.88 -0.19 -90.08
C ALA A 477 -26.42 0.20 -89.75
N LEU A 478 -25.47 0.06 -90.70
CA LEU A 478 -24.10 0.55 -90.51
C LEU A 478 -24.04 2.08 -90.47
N LYS A 479 -24.85 2.74 -91.31
CA LYS A 479 -24.94 4.20 -91.31
C LYS A 479 -25.48 4.73 -89.98
N ASP A 480 -26.59 4.18 -89.49
CA ASP A 480 -27.19 4.56 -88.19
C ASP A 480 -26.24 4.34 -87.01
N ALA A 481 -25.35 3.34 -87.07
CA ALA A 481 -24.32 3.09 -86.06
C ALA A 481 -23.15 4.08 -86.16
N THR A 482 -22.74 4.42 -87.39
CA THR A 482 -21.64 5.36 -87.67
C THR A 482 -22.02 6.80 -87.28
N ASP A 483 -23.24 7.23 -87.61
CA ASP A 483 -23.73 8.57 -87.28
C ASP A 483 -23.83 8.78 -85.75
N LYS A 484 -24.18 7.72 -84.99
CA LYS A 484 -24.15 7.73 -83.51
C LYS A 484 -22.73 7.83 -82.94
N LEU A 485 -21.75 7.20 -83.59
CA LEU A 485 -20.36 7.23 -83.14
C LEU A 485 -19.69 8.59 -83.38
N ALA A 486 -20.01 9.22 -84.51
CA ALA A 486 -19.53 10.55 -84.87
C ALA A 486 -20.06 11.65 -83.93
N ALA A 487 -21.15 11.40 -83.22
CA ALA A 487 -21.72 12.31 -82.22
C ALA A 487 -21.06 12.19 -80.81
N MET A 488 -20.08 11.31 -80.61
CA MET A 488 -19.38 11.10 -79.33
C MET A 488 -17.95 11.67 -79.33
N GLU A 489 -17.49 12.20 -78.18
CA GLU A 489 -16.09 12.63 -77.95
C GLU A 489 -15.10 11.50 -78.30
N SER A 490 -13.93 11.85 -78.85
CA SER A 490 -12.96 10.86 -79.35
C SER A 490 -12.32 10.04 -78.23
N LYS A 491 -11.88 8.82 -78.57
CA LYS A 491 -11.31 7.88 -77.59
C LYS A 491 -10.04 8.42 -76.93
N GLU A 492 -9.15 9.03 -77.71
CA GLU A 492 -7.90 9.64 -77.22
C GLU A 492 -8.19 10.74 -76.19
N THR A 493 -9.09 11.69 -76.51
CA THR A 493 -9.42 12.80 -75.59
C THR A 493 -10.12 12.35 -74.30
N LEU A 494 -10.78 11.19 -74.30
CA LEU A 494 -11.37 10.62 -73.09
C LEU A 494 -10.32 9.90 -72.23
N ILE A 495 -9.39 9.16 -72.84
CA ILE A 495 -8.29 8.47 -72.14
C ILE A 495 -7.31 9.48 -71.54
N GLU A 496 -6.95 10.52 -72.29
CA GLU A 496 -6.05 11.59 -71.82
C GLU A 496 -6.59 12.24 -70.54
N ARG A 497 -7.86 12.68 -70.57
CA ARG A 497 -8.58 13.23 -69.40
C ARG A 497 -8.75 12.24 -68.25
N GLN A 498 -8.90 10.94 -68.53
CA GLN A 498 -8.94 9.92 -67.48
C GLN A 498 -7.58 9.85 -66.76
N SER A 499 -6.48 9.91 -67.51
CA SER A 499 -5.11 9.88 -66.95
C SER A 499 -4.79 11.13 -66.13
N GLU A 500 -5.23 12.31 -66.58
CA GLU A 500 -5.10 13.57 -65.84
C GLU A 500 -5.86 13.51 -64.50
N ALA A 501 -7.09 13.00 -64.53
CA ALA A 501 -7.91 12.91 -63.33
C ALA A 501 -7.40 11.85 -62.34
N GLN A 502 -6.87 10.72 -62.81
CA GLN A 502 -6.19 9.74 -61.96
C GLN A 502 -4.92 10.31 -61.29
N LYS A 503 -4.11 11.07 -62.04
CA LYS A 503 -2.94 11.78 -61.47
C LYS A 503 -3.36 12.78 -60.39
N ALA A 504 -4.43 13.55 -60.63
CA ALA A 504 -4.99 14.46 -59.63
C ALA A 504 -5.51 13.73 -58.39
N GLN A 505 -6.12 12.55 -58.53
CA GLN A 505 -6.59 11.75 -57.39
C GLN A 505 -5.44 11.29 -56.49
N ILE A 506 -4.31 10.88 -57.07
CA ILE A 506 -3.09 10.50 -56.32
C ILE A 506 -2.45 11.74 -55.67
N ALA A 507 -2.46 12.89 -56.34
CA ALA A 507 -1.97 14.15 -55.76
C ALA A 507 -2.77 14.52 -54.50
N VAL A 508 -4.11 14.48 -54.56
CA VAL A 508 -4.99 14.77 -53.40
C VAL A 508 -4.66 13.89 -52.19
N THR A 509 -4.42 12.58 -52.37
CA THR A 509 -4.14 11.70 -51.22
C THR A 509 -2.81 12.05 -50.55
N LYS A 510 -1.77 12.38 -51.34
CA LYS A 510 -0.47 12.82 -50.84
C LYS A 510 -0.55 14.19 -50.16
N GLU A 511 -1.21 15.17 -50.79
CA GLU A 511 -1.38 16.53 -50.28
C GLU A 511 -2.17 16.54 -48.97
N ARG A 512 -3.21 15.71 -48.84
CA ARG A 512 -3.96 15.53 -47.58
C ARG A 512 -3.09 14.96 -46.47
N ALA A 513 -2.30 13.92 -46.75
CA ALA A 513 -1.40 13.32 -45.76
C ALA A 513 -0.32 14.31 -45.27
N GLU A 514 0.23 15.12 -46.18
CA GLU A 514 1.17 16.20 -45.83
C GLU A 514 0.49 17.27 -44.97
N ARG A 515 -0.72 17.71 -45.37
CA ARG A 515 -1.49 18.72 -44.63
C ARG A 515 -1.84 18.24 -43.22
N ASP A 516 -2.26 16.99 -43.06
CA ASP A 516 -2.61 16.43 -41.76
C ASP A 516 -1.37 16.34 -40.84
N ARG A 517 -0.20 15.97 -41.39
CA ARG A 517 1.09 16.02 -40.67
C ARG A 517 1.45 17.45 -40.24
N CYS A 518 1.42 18.43 -41.14
CA CYS A 518 1.68 19.83 -40.80
C CYS A 518 0.68 20.39 -39.76
N THR A 519 -0.57 19.94 -39.79
CA THR A 519 -1.60 20.36 -38.82
C THR A 519 -1.31 19.80 -37.43
N ALA A 520 -0.89 18.53 -37.33
CA ALA A 520 -0.47 17.93 -36.06
C ALA A 520 0.78 18.62 -35.47
N ASP A 521 1.76 18.98 -36.30
CA ASP A 521 2.94 19.75 -35.89
C ASP A 521 2.57 21.16 -35.39
N LEU A 522 1.64 21.83 -36.06
CA LEU A 522 1.12 23.14 -35.66
C LEU A 522 0.38 23.06 -34.30
N ASP A 523 -0.35 21.97 -34.05
CA ASP A 523 -1.00 21.72 -32.76
C ASP A 523 -0.02 21.43 -31.63
N GLN A 524 1.12 20.76 -31.89
CA GLN A 524 2.18 20.61 -30.89
C GLN A 524 2.77 21.97 -30.49
N LEU A 525 3.07 22.84 -31.45
CA LEU A 525 3.52 24.22 -31.19
C LEU A 525 2.49 25.02 -30.38
N ASN A 526 1.20 24.93 -30.74
CA ASN A 526 0.12 25.57 -29.98
C ASN A 526 -0.02 25.05 -28.54
N GLN A 527 0.29 23.78 -28.28
CA GLN A 527 0.32 23.22 -26.93
C GLN A 527 1.55 23.69 -26.14
N LEU A 528 2.72 23.81 -26.78
CA LEU A 528 3.93 24.37 -26.19
C LEU A 528 3.70 25.83 -25.73
N ASP A 529 3.09 26.68 -26.58
CA ASP A 529 2.74 28.06 -26.22
C ASP A 529 1.85 28.13 -24.96
N ARG A 530 0.87 27.23 -24.84
CA ARG A 530 -0.02 27.15 -23.67
C ARG A 530 0.75 26.70 -22.43
N ALA A 531 1.57 25.65 -22.54
CA ALA A 531 2.36 25.14 -21.43
C ALA A 531 3.38 26.18 -20.91
N GLN A 532 4.02 26.94 -21.81
CA GLN A 532 4.90 28.06 -21.46
C GLN A 532 4.16 29.18 -20.72
N LYS A 533 2.92 29.48 -21.12
CA LYS A 533 2.09 30.48 -20.43
C LYS A 533 1.68 30.00 -19.03
N GLU A 534 1.24 28.75 -18.89
CA GLU A 534 0.91 28.14 -17.59
C GLU A 534 2.13 28.11 -16.65
N LEU A 535 3.32 27.84 -17.20
CA LEU A 535 4.59 27.91 -16.46
C LEU A 535 4.88 29.33 -15.97
N ALA A 536 4.68 30.36 -16.80
CA ALA A 536 4.85 31.76 -16.40
C ALA A 536 3.88 32.16 -15.27
N ASP A 537 2.60 31.78 -15.38
CA ASP A 537 1.59 32.02 -14.33
C ASP A 537 1.98 31.33 -13.00
N LEU A 538 2.58 30.13 -13.06
CA LEU A 538 3.11 29.41 -11.89
C LEU A 538 4.37 30.08 -11.31
N GLN A 539 5.27 30.58 -12.15
CA GLN A 539 6.48 31.31 -11.72
C GLN A 539 6.12 32.63 -11.02
N ASP A 540 5.12 33.36 -11.51
CA ASP A 540 4.54 34.52 -10.82
C ASP A 540 3.90 34.12 -9.47
N GLY A 541 3.25 32.96 -9.41
CA GLY A 541 2.76 32.34 -8.18
C GLY A 541 3.88 32.07 -7.15
N VAL A 542 5.01 31.53 -7.60
CA VAL A 542 6.23 31.32 -6.79
C VAL A 542 6.79 32.65 -6.28
N ALA A 543 6.89 33.68 -7.14
CA ALA A 543 7.38 35.00 -6.75
C ALA A 543 6.48 35.66 -5.70
N SER A 544 5.15 35.55 -5.85
CA SER A 544 4.17 36.02 -4.87
C SER A 544 4.28 35.28 -3.53
N ALA A 545 4.37 33.94 -3.56
CA ALA A 545 4.52 33.12 -2.35
C ALA A 545 5.84 33.44 -1.62
N LYS A 546 6.94 33.61 -2.35
CA LYS A 546 8.24 34.01 -1.79
C LYS A 546 8.15 35.35 -1.07
N LYS A 547 7.53 36.37 -1.70
CA LYS A 547 7.30 37.66 -1.07
C LYS A 547 6.48 37.54 0.23
N THR A 548 5.46 36.68 0.27
CA THR A 548 4.69 36.46 1.51
C THR A 548 5.49 35.75 2.61
N LEU A 549 6.48 34.91 2.24
CA LEU A 549 7.43 34.32 3.18
C LEU A 549 8.38 35.39 3.72
N ASP A 550 8.98 36.20 2.86
CA ASP A 550 9.86 37.31 3.25
C ASP A 550 9.14 38.28 4.23
N GLU A 551 7.87 38.60 3.96
CA GLU A 551 7.03 39.43 4.84
C GLU A 551 6.69 38.74 6.20
N ALA A 552 6.63 37.41 6.24
CA ALA A 552 6.38 36.65 7.47
C ALA A 552 7.67 36.47 8.30
N GLU A 553 8.81 36.23 7.65
CA GLU A 553 10.12 36.15 8.29
C GLU A 553 10.56 37.50 8.85
N ALA A 554 10.29 38.61 8.14
CA ALA A 554 10.51 39.96 8.68
C ALA A 554 9.66 40.24 9.94
N LYS A 555 8.41 39.75 9.99
CA LYS A 555 7.57 39.84 11.20
C LYS A 555 8.11 38.98 12.33
N LEU A 556 8.53 37.74 12.06
CA LEU A 556 9.12 36.85 13.05
C LEU A 556 10.41 37.46 13.64
N ALA A 557 11.29 38.01 12.80
CA ALA A 557 12.49 38.72 13.25
C ALA A 557 12.17 39.94 14.13
N SER A 558 11.04 40.62 13.90
CA SER A 558 10.59 41.75 14.75
C SER A 558 10.05 41.32 16.12
N CYS A 559 9.70 40.04 16.32
CA CYS A 559 9.24 39.51 17.60
C CYS A 559 10.39 39.25 18.60
N GLY A 560 11.66 39.24 18.15
CA GLY A 560 12.82 38.97 19.00
C GLY A 560 13.23 37.49 19.04
N ASP A 561 14.09 37.15 20.00
CA ASP A 561 14.68 35.81 20.15
C ASP A 561 13.65 34.80 20.71
N PRO A 562 13.27 33.76 19.93
CA PRO A 562 12.26 32.77 20.35
C PRO A 562 12.65 31.96 21.59
N GLU A 563 13.91 31.55 21.69
CA GLU A 563 14.39 30.69 22.77
C GLU A 563 14.40 31.48 24.07
N LYS A 564 14.89 32.73 24.00
CA LYS A 564 14.95 33.63 25.14
C LYS A 564 13.56 34.00 25.66
N ILE A 565 12.62 34.38 24.79
CA ILE A 565 11.27 34.81 25.21
C ILE A 565 10.52 33.66 25.90
N ASN A 566 10.61 32.44 25.39
CA ASN A 566 9.97 31.29 26.03
C ASN A 566 10.68 30.86 27.33
N ALA A 567 12.02 30.93 27.39
CA ALA A 567 12.77 30.65 28.62
C ALA A 567 12.48 31.67 29.73
N ASP A 568 12.43 32.97 29.40
CA ASP A 568 12.07 34.04 30.32
C ASP A 568 10.60 33.89 30.79
N TYR A 569 9.68 33.51 29.91
CA TYR A 569 8.27 33.27 30.23
C TYR A 569 8.07 32.09 31.21
N GLU A 570 8.66 30.92 30.94
CA GLU A 570 8.54 29.76 31.85
C GLU A 570 9.24 30.02 33.19
N SER A 571 10.40 30.70 33.19
CA SER A 571 11.09 31.11 34.42
C SER A 571 10.24 32.07 35.28
N ALA A 572 9.58 33.05 34.66
CA ALA A 572 8.69 33.97 35.35
C ALA A 572 7.43 33.26 35.90
N LYS A 573 6.88 32.30 35.15
CA LYS A 573 5.71 31.50 35.52
C LYS A 573 5.98 30.62 36.75
N ASP A 574 7.15 30.00 36.84
CA ASP A 574 7.57 29.23 38.02
C ASP A 574 7.72 30.11 39.28
N VAL A 575 8.25 31.33 39.12
CA VAL A 575 8.33 32.30 40.23
C VAL A 575 6.93 32.72 40.69
N VAL A 576 6.00 33.02 39.76
CA VAL A 576 4.61 33.36 40.09
C VAL A 576 3.87 32.20 40.76
N ALA A 577 4.17 30.95 40.38
CA ALA A 577 3.60 29.77 41.04
C ALA A 577 3.97 29.65 42.53
N THR A 578 5.01 30.35 43.00
CA THR A 578 5.37 30.40 44.44
C THR A 578 4.50 31.38 45.26
N LYS A 579 3.72 32.26 44.61
CA LYS A 579 2.88 33.28 45.27
C LYS A 579 2.00 32.73 46.41
N PRO A 580 1.31 31.58 46.31
CA PRO A 580 0.50 31.04 47.41
C PRO A 580 1.33 30.64 48.63
N VAL A 581 2.56 30.17 48.41
CA VAL A 581 3.49 29.77 49.48
C VAL A 581 4.03 31.00 50.21
N VAL A 582 4.41 32.04 49.45
CA VAL A 582 4.87 33.32 50.01
C VAL A 582 3.74 34.04 50.76
N GLN A 583 2.51 34.00 50.24
CA GLN A 583 1.33 34.55 50.91
C GLN A 583 1.04 33.83 52.24
N SER A 584 1.04 32.49 52.24
CA SER A 584 0.86 31.70 53.47
C SER A 584 1.95 31.98 54.53
N ALA A 585 3.20 32.21 54.11
CA ALA A 585 4.28 32.62 54.99
C ALA A 585 4.07 34.04 55.59
N LEU A 586 3.55 34.98 54.79
CA LEU A 586 3.17 36.31 55.28
C LEU A 586 2.03 36.24 56.29
N ASP A 587 0.97 35.50 55.98
CA ASP A 587 -0.20 35.35 56.86
C ASP A 587 0.19 34.69 58.20
N ALA A 588 1.08 33.69 58.16
CA ALA A 588 1.63 33.05 59.36
C ALA A 588 2.53 33.99 60.19
N ALA A 589 3.37 34.81 59.55
CA ALA A 589 4.21 35.78 60.25
C ALA A 589 3.38 36.91 60.87
N ALA A 590 2.37 37.43 60.15
CA ALA A 590 1.44 38.43 60.64
C ALA A 590 0.62 37.93 61.84
N LYS A 591 0.15 36.67 61.78
CA LYS A 591 -0.52 36.02 62.92
C LYS A 591 0.40 35.95 64.15
N THR A 592 1.64 35.50 63.98
CA THR A 592 2.64 35.41 65.06
C THR A 592 2.86 36.77 65.75
N LEU A 593 2.90 37.88 64.98
CA LEU A 593 2.98 39.24 65.54
C LEU A 593 1.73 39.62 66.35
N ALA A 594 0.52 39.35 65.83
CA ALA A 594 -0.73 39.62 66.54
C ALA A 594 -0.89 38.78 67.83
N ASP A 595 -0.36 37.56 67.83
CA ASP A 595 -0.31 36.70 69.02
C ASP A 595 0.67 37.27 70.08
N PHE A 596 1.81 37.87 69.69
CA PHE A 596 2.70 38.61 70.61
C PHE A 596 2.05 39.87 71.21
N GLU A 597 1.35 40.68 70.39
CA GLU A 597 0.60 41.85 70.89
C GLU A 597 -0.50 41.44 71.88
N THR A 598 -1.19 40.32 71.59
CA THR A 598 -2.21 39.75 72.48
C THR A 598 -1.60 39.25 73.78
N LEU A 599 -0.41 38.64 73.74
CA LEU A 599 0.31 38.19 74.93
C LEU A 599 0.72 39.36 75.84
N ASP A 600 1.28 40.45 75.29
CA ASP A 600 1.65 41.65 76.09
C ASP A 600 0.42 42.30 76.75
N ARG A 601 -0.71 42.37 76.03
CA ARG A 601 -1.98 42.84 76.61
C ARG A 601 -2.46 41.96 77.75
N LEU A 602 -2.45 40.63 77.58
CA LEU A 602 -2.86 39.69 78.63
C LEU A 602 -1.92 39.72 79.83
N LEU A 603 -0.61 39.92 79.64
CA LEU A 603 0.35 40.06 80.73
C LEU A 603 0.07 41.29 81.60
N LYS A 604 -0.38 42.41 81.00
CA LYS A 604 -0.86 43.60 81.73
C LYS A 604 -2.15 43.32 82.48
N GLU A 605 -3.15 42.75 81.80
CA GLU A 605 -4.43 42.34 82.39
C GLU A 605 -4.23 41.38 83.59
N ARG A 606 -3.27 40.45 83.49
CA ARG A 606 -2.88 39.57 84.61
C ARG A 606 -2.40 40.36 85.82
N THR A 607 -1.56 41.38 85.64
CA THR A 607 -1.06 42.17 86.78
C THR A 607 -2.14 43.03 87.44
N GLU A 608 -3.17 43.43 86.70
CA GLU A 608 -4.36 44.09 87.25
C GLU A 608 -5.19 43.08 88.07
N LEU A 609 -5.51 41.92 87.48
CA LEU A 609 -6.26 40.84 88.14
C LEU A 609 -5.53 40.23 89.35
N GLU A 610 -4.20 40.23 89.37
CA GLU A 610 -3.37 39.82 90.53
C GLU A 610 -3.49 40.81 91.70
N ASN A 611 -3.67 42.10 91.42
CA ASN A 611 -3.94 43.10 92.46
C ASN A 611 -5.39 43.01 92.95
N ASP A 612 -6.35 42.83 92.03
CA ASP A 612 -7.77 42.64 92.36
C ASP A 612 -7.99 41.39 93.24
N GLU A 613 -7.37 40.24 92.90
CA GLU A 613 -7.45 39.02 93.74
C GLU A 613 -6.88 39.27 95.14
N LYS A 614 -5.76 40.00 95.22
CA LYS A 614 -5.09 40.30 96.49
C LYS A 614 -5.91 41.25 97.37
N GLU A 615 -6.59 42.24 96.79
CA GLU A 615 -7.48 43.15 97.52
C GLU A 615 -8.80 42.45 97.92
N ALA A 616 -9.39 41.67 97.02
CA ALA A 616 -10.56 40.82 97.31
C ALA A 616 -10.25 39.77 98.39
N LYS A 617 -9.02 39.24 98.42
CA LYS A 617 -8.54 38.32 99.45
C LYS A 617 -8.32 39.02 100.79
N ALA A 618 -7.70 40.21 100.80
CA ALA A 618 -7.51 40.96 102.04
C ALA A 618 -8.85 41.36 102.69
N THR A 619 -9.85 41.71 101.86
CA THR A 619 -11.22 42.00 102.34
C THR A 619 -11.96 40.73 102.77
N HIS A 620 -11.78 39.60 102.09
CA HIS A 620 -12.26 38.29 102.55
C HIS A 620 -11.66 37.91 103.91
N ASP A 621 -10.35 37.97 104.07
CA ASP A 621 -9.65 37.53 105.28
C ASP A 621 -10.03 38.41 106.48
N ALA A 622 -10.12 39.73 106.30
CA ALA A 622 -10.61 40.65 107.33
C ALA A 622 -12.10 40.43 107.68
N ALA A 623 -12.95 40.12 106.69
CA ALA A 623 -14.36 39.77 106.93
C ALA A 623 -14.50 38.41 107.63
N GLN A 624 -13.60 37.45 107.34
CA GLN A 624 -13.53 36.16 108.03
C GLN A 624 -13.15 36.35 109.50
N GLU A 625 -12.03 37.02 109.77
CA GLU A 625 -11.54 37.27 111.13
C GLU A 625 -12.60 37.98 111.98
N ARG A 626 -13.28 39.00 111.42
CA ARG A 626 -14.35 39.71 112.14
C ARG A 626 -15.61 38.85 112.35
N ASN A 627 -15.99 38.00 111.39
CA ASN A 627 -17.11 37.06 111.53
C ASN A 627 -16.81 35.97 112.58
N GLU A 628 -15.58 35.48 112.62
CA GLU A 628 -15.10 34.54 113.66
C GLU A 628 -15.03 35.22 115.03
N GLN A 629 -14.52 36.45 115.11
CA GLN A 629 -14.49 37.24 116.34
C GLN A 629 -15.90 37.49 116.89
N VAL A 630 -16.85 37.96 116.07
CA VAL A 630 -18.23 38.21 116.51
C VAL A 630 -18.93 36.92 116.97
N LYS A 631 -18.69 35.78 116.31
CA LYS A 631 -19.18 34.46 116.78
C LYS A 631 -18.52 34.00 118.08
N LEU A 632 -17.26 34.35 118.31
CA LEU A 632 -16.55 34.05 119.56
C LEU A 632 -17.08 34.94 120.70
N GLU A 633 -17.25 36.24 120.45
CA GLU A 633 -17.86 37.20 121.37
C GLU A 633 -19.30 36.79 121.73
N GLN A 634 -20.10 36.36 120.75
CA GLN A 634 -21.44 35.80 120.99
C GLN A 634 -21.37 34.58 121.93
N ARG A 635 -20.51 33.59 121.66
CA ARG A 635 -20.34 32.41 122.54
C ARG A 635 -19.90 32.78 123.95
N ILE A 636 -19.04 33.79 124.09
CA ILE A 636 -18.60 34.30 125.39
C ILE A 636 -19.76 35.01 126.11
N ALA A 637 -20.57 35.80 125.41
CA ALA A 637 -21.74 36.48 125.98
C ALA A 637 -22.86 35.49 126.39
N GLU A 638 -23.12 34.46 125.59
CA GLU A 638 -24.04 33.36 125.92
C GLU A 638 -23.60 32.62 127.20
N LEU A 639 -22.31 32.32 127.33
CA LEU A 639 -21.72 31.77 128.56
C LEU A 639 -21.78 32.75 129.74
N GLY A 640 -21.70 34.06 129.47
CA GLY A 640 -21.76 35.12 130.47
C GLY A 640 -23.15 35.31 131.10
N ILE A 641 -24.24 35.11 130.34
CA ILE A 641 -25.62 35.19 130.86
C ILE A 641 -25.92 34.12 131.91
N ALA A 642 -25.24 32.96 131.84
CA ALA A 642 -25.45 31.84 132.76
C ALA A 642 -24.79 32.04 134.15
N LEU A 643 -24.18 33.19 134.42
CA LEU A 643 -23.50 33.50 135.70
C LEU A 643 -24.46 34.18 136.69
N GLU A 644 -24.72 33.51 137.81
CA GLU A 644 -25.45 34.08 138.95
C GLU A 644 -24.48 34.65 140.00
N ASP A 645 -24.83 35.80 140.56
CA ASP A 645 -23.96 36.56 141.46
C ASP A 645 -23.62 35.78 142.75
N GLY A 646 -22.33 35.69 143.07
CA GLY A 646 -21.80 34.91 144.20
C GLY A 646 -21.54 33.41 143.95
N LYS A 647 -21.86 32.84 142.77
CA LYS A 647 -21.44 31.49 142.40
C LYS A 647 -20.08 31.50 141.65
N PRO A 648 -19.23 30.47 141.79
CA PRO A 648 -17.96 30.41 141.06
C PRO A 648 -18.19 30.19 139.56
N CYS A 649 -17.52 30.98 138.73
CA CYS A 649 -17.62 30.89 137.26
C CYS A 649 -17.16 29.51 136.74
N PRO A 650 -17.91 28.84 135.83
CA PRO A 650 -17.56 27.50 135.34
C PRO A 650 -16.31 27.46 134.45
N VAL A 651 -15.83 28.61 133.96
CA VAL A 651 -14.61 28.69 133.12
C VAL A 651 -13.35 28.97 133.96
N CYS A 652 -13.43 29.84 134.97
CA CYS A 652 -12.25 30.33 135.71
C CYS A 652 -12.31 30.16 137.24
N GLY A 653 -13.44 29.72 137.81
CA GLY A 653 -13.62 29.44 139.24
C GLY A 653 -13.76 30.66 140.15
N SER A 654 -13.57 31.90 139.65
CA SER A 654 -13.70 33.12 140.47
C SER A 654 -15.15 33.41 140.87
N THR A 655 -15.33 33.98 142.07
CA THR A 655 -16.63 34.46 142.62
C THR A 655 -16.84 35.97 142.43
N MET A 656 -15.88 36.70 141.87
CA MET A 656 -16.06 38.06 141.35
C MET A 656 -15.57 38.14 139.91
N HIS A 657 -16.33 38.79 139.04
CA HIS A 657 -16.03 38.94 137.62
C HIS A 657 -16.17 40.40 137.18
N PRO A 658 -15.13 41.04 136.61
CA PRO A 658 -15.29 42.32 135.93
C PRO A 658 -15.95 42.10 134.57
N HIS A 659 -16.92 42.96 134.24
CA HIS A 659 -17.65 43.02 132.97
C HIS A 659 -18.36 41.73 132.48
N VAL A 660 -19.69 41.80 132.44
CA VAL A 660 -20.49 41.01 131.48
C VAL A 660 -20.38 41.73 130.14
N ILE A 661 -20.01 41.00 129.08
CA ILE A 661 -20.06 41.51 127.70
C ILE A 661 -21.53 41.45 127.27
N ALA A 662 -22.08 42.57 126.80
CA ALA A 662 -23.45 42.61 126.29
C ALA A 662 -23.55 41.73 125.03
N VAL A 663 -24.65 40.99 124.88
CA VAL A 663 -24.91 40.18 123.69
C VAL A 663 -25.01 41.10 122.48
N SER A 664 -24.18 40.89 121.47
CA SER A 664 -24.32 41.54 120.16
C SER A 664 -25.69 41.19 119.57
N ASN A 665 -26.46 42.19 119.13
CA ASN A 665 -27.79 41.94 118.59
C ASN A 665 -27.72 41.00 117.37
N ALA A 666 -28.74 40.17 117.19
CA ALA A 666 -28.80 39.18 116.10
C ALA A 666 -28.55 39.80 114.71
N ASP A 667 -29.02 41.03 114.48
CA ASP A 667 -28.81 41.78 113.24
C ASP A 667 -27.32 42.00 112.90
N GLU A 668 -26.44 42.16 113.90
CA GLU A 668 -25.01 42.39 113.68
C GLU A 668 -24.26 41.10 113.30
N ILE A 669 -24.73 39.96 113.82
CA ILE A 669 -24.22 38.62 113.48
C ILE A 669 -24.64 38.24 112.06
N ASP A 670 -25.88 38.49 111.68
CA ASP A 670 -26.38 38.23 110.31
C ASP A 670 -25.76 39.20 109.29
N ASP A 671 -25.50 40.46 109.65
CA ASP A 671 -24.85 41.43 108.77
C ASP A 671 -23.36 41.14 108.55
N THR A 672 -22.62 40.75 109.59
CA THR A 672 -21.23 40.28 109.45
C THR A 672 -21.15 38.94 108.71
N GLY A 673 -22.09 38.03 108.95
CA GLY A 673 -22.25 36.79 108.18
C GLY A 673 -22.56 37.00 106.70
N ARG A 674 -23.31 38.05 106.35
CA ARG A 674 -23.60 38.46 104.97
C ARG A 674 -22.37 39.05 104.29
N LYS A 675 -21.70 40.00 104.94
CA LYS A 675 -20.45 40.64 104.44
C LYS A 675 -19.34 39.62 104.16
N PHE A 676 -19.19 38.59 105.00
CA PHE A 676 -18.27 37.49 104.74
C PHE A 676 -18.63 36.69 103.47
N LYS A 677 -19.93 36.39 103.24
CA LYS A 677 -20.36 35.69 102.01
C LYS A 677 -20.14 36.54 100.76
N GLU A 678 -20.40 37.84 100.84
CA GLU A 678 -20.19 38.81 99.76
C GLU A 678 -18.69 38.94 99.43
N ALA A 679 -17.82 39.13 100.43
CA ALA A 679 -16.38 39.19 100.25
C ALA A 679 -15.80 37.86 99.71
N LYS A 680 -16.31 36.72 100.17
CA LYS A 680 -15.93 35.40 99.64
C LYS A 680 -16.31 35.25 98.16
N ALA A 681 -17.51 35.64 97.77
CA ALA A 681 -17.95 35.58 96.37
C ALA A 681 -17.10 36.50 95.48
N ALA A 682 -16.75 37.70 95.96
CA ALA A 682 -15.86 38.62 95.25
C ALA A 682 -14.45 38.04 95.05
N TRP A 683 -13.88 37.39 96.07
CA TRP A 683 -12.59 36.71 95.95
C TRP A 683 -12.63 35.51 94.99
N GLU A 684 -13.68 34.68 95.05
CA GLU A 684 -13.84 33.54 94.14
C GLU A 684 -14.01 33.99 92.66
N ASP A 685 -14.69 35.12 92.41
CA ASP A 685 -14.81 35.72 91.08
C ASP A 685 -13.48 36.32 90.56
N ALA A 686 -12.78 37.12 91.38
CA ALA A 686 -11.46 37.67 91.03
C ALA A 686 -10.45 36.57 90.70
N LYS A 687 -10.40 35.52 91.53
CA LYS A 687 -9.56 34.33 91.32
C LYS A 687 -9.93 33.55 90.06
N SER A 688 -11.23 33.44 89.73
CA SER A 688 -11.69 32.82 88.49
C SER A 688 -11.20 33.57 87.25
N LYS A 689 -11.33 34.91 87.25
CA LYS A 689 -10.85 35.79 86.17
C LYS A 689 -9.33 35.68 85.99
N LEU A 690 -8.57 35.70 87.09
CA LEU A 690 -7.12 35.53 87.05
C LEU A 690 -6.73 34.17 86.43
N ASN A 691 -7.35 33.08 86.85
CA ASN A 691 -7.11 31.74 86.28
C ASN A 691 -7.43 31.67 84.77
N GLN A 692 -8.52 32.32 84.32
CA GLN A 692 -8.87 32.38 82.90
C GLN A 692 -7.83 33.18 82.09
N CYS A 693 -7.31 34.29 82.64
CA CYS A 693 -6.25 35.07 82.02
C CYS A 693 -4.94 34.27 81.94
N GLN A 694 -4.54 33.60 83.04
CA GLN A 694 -3.37 32.72 83.07
C GLN A 694 -3.48 31.56 82.08
N GLY A 695 -4.66 30.96 81.91
CA GLY A 695 -4.91 29.92 80.90
C GLY A 695 -4.65 30.41 79.47
N LYS A 696 -5.18 31.59 79.10
CA LYS A 696 -4.95 32.22 77.79
C LYS A 696 -3.47 32.54 77.56
N ILE A 697 -2.79 33.11 78.55
CA ILE A 697 -1.34 33.39 78.51
C ILE A 697 -0.56 32.10 78.28
N SER A 698 -0.92 31.02 78.95
CA SER A 698 -0.23 29.73 78.85
C SER A 698 -0.37 29.14 77.43
N SER A 699 -1.58 29.18 76.85
CA SER A 699 -1.80 28.72 75.48
C SER A 699 -1.04 29.55 74.43
N LEU A 700 -1.00 30.89 74.58
CA LEU A 700 -0.28 31.77 73.66
C LEU A 700 1.24 31.64 73.81
N THR A 701 1.73 31.49 75.05
CA THR A 701 3.17 31.33 75.32
C THR A 701 3.69 30.01 74.74
N GLU A 702 2.92 28.93 74.82
CA GLU A 702 3.30 27.65 74.22
C GLU A 702 3.24 27.70 72.68
N SER A 703 2.28 28.42 72.08
CA SER A 703 2.24 28.60 70.61
C SER A 703 3.34 29.50 70.04
N LEU A 704 3.92 30.39 70.86
CA LEU A 704 5.01 31.31 70.48
C LEU A 704 6.41 30.80 70.88
N LYS A 705 6.49 29.57 71.37
CA LYS A 705 7.69 28.97 71.96
C LYS A 705 8.79 28.77 70.92
N GLY A 706 9.96 29.37 71.19
CA GLY A 706 11.13 29.28 70.31
C GLY A 706 11.23 30.38 69.24
N VAL A 707 10.31 31.35 69.23
CA VAL A 707 10.36 32.54 68.37
C VAL A 707 10.47 33.79 69.26
N THR A 708 11.29 34.76 68.88
CA THR A 708 11.31 36.09 69.52
C THR A 708 10.50 37.13 68.74
N PRO A 709 10.02 38.22 69.37
CA PRO A 709 9.31 39.29 68.67
C PRO A 709 10.11 39.91 67.50
N ASN A 710 11.43 40.02 67.65
CA ASN A 710 12.31 40.53 66.60
C ASN A 710 12.43 39.57 65.41
N GLU A 711 12.46 38.25 65.65
CA GLU A 711 12.45 37.24 64.60
C GLU A 711 11.10 37.19 63.88
N ALA A 712 9.98 37.31 64.62
CA ALA A 712 8.66 37.40 64.03
C ALA A 712 8.52 38.63 63.10
N GLN A 713 9.01 39.80 63.53
CA GLN A 713 9.03 41.00 62.68
C GLN A 713 9.95 40.82 61.46
N THR A 714 11.13 40.23 61.65
CA THR A 714 12.08 39.96 60.55
C THR A 714 11.48 39.00 59.52
N ASN A 715 10.80 37.95 59.96
CA ASN A 715 10.13 36.98 59.09
C ASN A 715 8.97 37.63 58.32
N HIS A 716 8.18 38.49 58.97
CA HIS A 716 7.15 39.29 58.32
C HIS A 716 7.73 40.20 57.24
N ASP A 717 8.79 40.95 57.54
CA ASP A 717 9.39 41.90 56.60
C ASP A 717 10.05 41.20 55.40
N ILE A 718 10.64 40.01 55.62
CA ILE A 718 11.12 39.13 54.55
C ILE A 718 9.95 38.64 53.68
N ALA A 719 8.84 38.19 54.28
CA ALA A 719 7.67 37.71 53.53
C ALA A 719 7.04 38.85 52.70
N VAL A 720 6.89 40.06 53.23
CA VAL A 720 6.43 41.25 52.48
C VAL A 720 7.37 41.58 51.32
N LYS A 721 8.69 41.50 51.53
CA LYS A 721 9.68 41.76 50.47
C LYS A 721 9.60 40.71 49.36
N ASN A 722 9.45 39.44 49.71
CA ASN A 722 9.34 38.34 48.76
C ASN A 722 8.02 38.43 47.97
N LEU A 723 6.91 38.78 48.62
CA LEU A 723 5.62 38.95 47.95
C LEU A 723 5.69 40.04 46.87
N LYS A 724 6.24 41.21 47.21
CA LYS A 724 6.46 42.31 46.24
C LYS A 724 7.38 41.94 45.08
N ALA A 725 8.34 41.03 45.29
CA ALA A 725 9.19 40.53 44.22
C ALA A 725 8.40 39.62 43.27
N VAL A 726 7.54 38.74 43.80
CA VAL A 726 6.68 37.86 43.00
C VAL A 726 5.61 38.65 42.24
N GLU A 727 4.96 39.65 42.87
CA GLU A 727 3.99 40.54 42.22
C GLU A 727 4.59 41.30 41.03
N LYS A 728 5.84 41.77 41.15
CA LYS A 728 6.56 42.42 40.04
C LYS A 728 6.81 41.46 38.86
N VAL A 729 7.16 40.20 39.14
CA VAL A 729 7.36 39.19 38.10
C VAL A 729 6.02 38.77 37.46
N GLU A 730 4.91 38.86 38.19
CA GLU A 730 3.55 38.63 37.67
C GLU A 730 3.10 39.72 36.67
N GLU A 731 3.49 40.98 36.88
CA GLU A 731 3.31 42.05 35.88
C GLU A 731 4.17 41.79 34.62
N GLU A 732 5.44 41.42 34.80
CA GLU A 732 6.36 41.09 33.70
C GLU A 732 5.88 39.86 32.90
N LEU A 733 5.32 38.85 33.55
CA LEU A 733 4.75 37.63 32.95
C LEU A 733 3.62 37.95 31.95
N GLN A 734 2.79 38.95 32.22
CA GLN A 734 1.73 39.35 31.28
C GLN A 734 2.30 39.91 29.96
N SER A 735 3.41 40.65 30.04
CA SER A 735 4.09 41.19 28.87
C SER A 735 4.83 40.09 28.07
N LEU A 736 5.50 39.16 28.77
CA LEU A 736 6.15 37.99 28.18
C LEU A 736 5.14 37.06 27.50
N LYS A 737 3.95 36.87 28.10
CA LYS A 737 2.87 36.10 27.50
C LYS A 737 2.43 36.69 26.15
N ALA A 738 2.19 38.00 26.12
CA ALA A 738 1.79 38.69 24.89
C ALA A 738 2.87 38.61 23.79
N ALA A 739 4.16 38.62 24.18
CA ALA A 739 5.26 38.40 23.26
C ALA A 739 5.33 36.96 22.73
N SER A 740 5.17 35.96 23.59
CA SER A 740 5.13 34.53 23.22
C SER A 740 3.92 34.21 22.32
N ASP A 741 2.73 34.72 22.63
CA ASP A 741 1.52 34.58 21.79
C ASP A 741 1.73 35.22 20.40
N ALA A 742 2.33 36.41 20.33
CA ALA A 742 2.64 37.08 19.06
C ALA A 742 3.69 36.31 18.23
N LEU A 743 4.70 35.76 18.90
CA LEU A 743 5.75 34.93 18.28
C LEU A 743 5.18 33.63 17.71
N ALA A 744 4.29 32.94 18.44
CA ALA A 744 3.60 31.74 17.95
C ALA A 744 2.72 32.02 16.72
N VAL A 745 2.05 33.17 16.67
CA VAL A 745 1.29 33.62 15.49
C VAL A 745 2.22 33.91 14.30
N ALA A 746 3.36 34.56 14.53
CA ALA A 746 4.35 34.85 13.49
C ALA A 746 4.98 33.57 12.92
N GLN A 747 5.38 32.62 13.78
CA GLN A 747 5.89 31.30 13.37
C GLN A 747 4.87 30.56 12.49
N LYS A 748 3.61 30.46 12.94
CA LYS A 748 2.55 29.78 12.19
C LYS A 748 2.25 30.45 10.84
N ALA A 749 2.38 31.77 10.74
CA ALA A 749 2.24 32.49 9.47
C ALA A 749 3.41 32.21 8.52
N ARG A 750 4.64 32.19 9.05
CA ARG A 750 5.87 31.85 8.32
C ARG A 750 5.85 30.42 7.79
N ASP A 751 5.47 29.44 8.62
CA ASP A 751 5.45 28.02 8.22
C ASP A 751 4.40 27.75 7.15
N LYS A 752 3.25 28.45 7.23
CA LYS A 752 2.24 28.41 6.17
C LYS A 752 2.81 28.97 4.85
N ALA A 753 3.41 30.16 4.88
CA ALA A 753 3.98 30.78 3.68
C ALA A 753 5.12 29.94 3.06
N ALA A 754 5.94 29.30 3.90
CA ALA A 754 7.01 28.40 3.46
C ALA A 754 6.46 27.14 2.75
N ASN A 755 5.39 26.54 3.28
CA ASN A 755 4.76 25.40 2.63
C ASN A 755 4.02 25.82 1.33
N ASP A 756 3.34 26.96 1.33
CA ASP A 756 2.69 27.52 0.12
C ASP A 756 3.74 27.78 -0.98
N LEU A 757 4.91 28.35 -0.65
CA LEU A 757 6.04 28.51 -1.57
C LEU A 757 6.54 27.16 -2.12
N ARG A 758 6.77 26.17 -1.25
CA ARG A 758 7.24 24.83 -1.65
C ARG A 758 6.28 24.15 -2.63
N VAL A 759 4.97 24.27 -2.39
CA VAL A 759 3.93 23.70 -3.27
C VAL A 759 3.92 24.39 -4.64
N GLN A 760 4.08 25.71 -4.71
CA GLN A 760 4.14 26.40 -6.01
C GLN A 760 5.45 26.09 -6.75
N GLN A 761 6.57 25.98 -6.05
CA GLN A 761 7.86 25.60 -6.64
C GLN A 761 7.79 24.19 -7.27
N GLY A 762 7.25 23.20 -6.56
CA GLY A 762 7.09 21.84 -7.09
C GLY A 762 6.19 21.78 -8.34
N LYS A 763 5.12 22.58 -8.39
CA LYS A 763 4.28 22.70 -9.59
C LYS A 763 5.04 23.34 -10.76
N ALA A 764 5.82 24.38 -10.49
CA ALA A 764 6.61 25.05 -11.51
C ALA A 764 7.72 24.14 -12.08
N THR A 765 8.39 23.32 -11.25
CA THR A 765 9.43 22.38 -11.74
C THR A 765 8.85 21.28 -12.61
N THR A 766 7.78 20.61 -12.19
CA THR A 766 7.14 19.58 -13.04
C THR A 766 6.59 20.17 -14.34
N LYS A 767 6.12 21.44 -14.31
CA LYS A 767 5.65 22.12 -15.53
C LYS A 767 6.80 22.58 -16.44
N GLN A 768 7.96 22.90 -15.87
CA GLN A 768 9.19 23.19 -16.63
C GLN A 768 9.62 21.96 -17.43
N GLU A 769 9.62 20.76 -16.82
CA GLU A 769 9.94 19.50 -17.49
C GLU A 769 8.96 19.16 -18.63
N ASP A 770 7.65 19.41 -18.46
CA ASP A 770 6.64 19.28 -19.53
C ASP A 770 6.90 20.27 -20.69
N VAL A 771 7.30 21.51 -20.37
CA VAL A 771 7.66 22.52 -21.38
C VAL A 771 8.93 22.14 -22.14
N ASP A 772 9.95 21.62 -21.46
CA ASP A 772 11.23 21.28 -22.08
C ASP A 772 11.10 20.06 -23.01
N LYS A 773 10.41 18.99 -22.57
CA LYS A 773 10.06 17.84 -23.44
C LYS A 773 9.26 18.26 -24.68
N ARG A 774 8.29 19.17 -24.52
CA ARG A 774 7.50 19.71 -25.65
C ARG A 774 8.34 20.60 -26.57
N ARG A 775 9.31 21.34 -26.03
CA ARG A 775 10.24 22.16 -26.79
C ARG A 775 11.14 21.29 -27.66
N GLU A 776 11.68 20.19 -27.12
CA GLU A 776 12.45 19.19 -27.87
C GLU A 776 11.63 18.60 -29.03
N ALA A 777 10.40 18.16 -28.77
CA ALA A 777 9.49 17.67 -29.81
C ALA A 777 9.12 18.69 -30.91
N CYS A 778 9.37 19.98 -30.68
CA CYS A 778 9.11 21.09 -31.61
C CYS A 778 10.38 21.69 -32.26
N VAL A 779 11.57 21.13 -32.02
CA VAL A 779 12.82 21.66 -32.58
C VAL A 779 12.76 21.70 -34.11
N GLY A 780 13.15 22.84 -34.69
CA GLY A 780 13.18 23.07 -36.14
C GLY A 780 11.81 23.32 -36.80
N LYS A 781 10.70 23.27 -36.05
CA LYS A 781 9.35 23.54 -36.57
C LYS A 781 9.02 25.03 -36.46
N ASP A 782 8.58 25.65 -37.55
CA ASP A 782 8.15 27.06 -37.59
C ASP A 782 6.63 27.18 -37.77
N LYS A 783 6.01 27.99 -36.91
CA LYS A 783 4.56 28.13 -36.80
C LYS A 783 3.94 28.81 -38.02
N ASP A 784 4.57 29.87 -38.51
CA ASP A 784 4.06 30.66 -39.63
C ASP A 784 4.26 29.89 -40.94
N ALA A 785 5.41 29.24 -41.12
CA ALA A 785 5.70 28.36 -42.26
C ALA A 785 4.74 27.17 -42.36
N LEU A 786 4.45 26.48 -41.25
CA LEU A 786 3.46 25.40 -41.21
C LEU A 786 2.07 25.90 -41.56
N SER A 787 1.66 27.05 -41.02
CA SER A 787 0.35 27.65 -41.33
C SER A 787 0.19 28.03 -42.81
N ALA A 788 1.26 28.57 -43.42
CA ALA A 788 1.30 28.91 -44.83
C ALA A 788 1.25 27.65 -45.72
N ARG A 789 1.99 26.59 -45.36
CA ARG A 789 1.98 25.32 -46.11
C ARG A 789 0.63 24.60 -46.04
N ILE A 790 -0.06 24.64 -44.89
CA ILE A 790 -1.43 24.11 -44.76
C ILE A 790 -2.41 24.88 -45.66
N ALA A 791 -2.27 26.20 -45.79
CA ALA A 791 -3.12 27.00 -46.68
C ALA A 791 -2.90 26.64 -48.16
N ASP A 792 -1.64 26.58 -48.59
CA ASP A 792 -1.21 26.17 -49.94
C ASP A 792 -1.69 24.76 -50.30
N LEU A 793 -1.48 23.78 -49.40
CA LEU A 793 -1.97 22.41 -49.59
C LEU A 793 -3.50 22.33 -49.69
N ASN A 794 -4.25 23.12 -48.91
CA ASN A 794 -5.71 23.13 -49.02
C ASN A 794 -6.19 23.71 -50.37
N GLU A 795 -5.52 24.71 -50.93
CA GLU A 795 -5.83 25.25 -52.27
C GLU A 795 -5.49 24.23 -53.37
N GLN A 796 -4.36 23.53 -53.26
CA GLN A 796 -3.96 22.44 -54.16
C GLN A 796 -4.98 21.27 -54.12
N ILE A 797 -5.37 20.83 -52.92
CA ILE A 797 -6.40 19.80 -52.73
C ILE A 797 -7.73 20.23 -53.36
N GLU A 798 -8.21 21.46 -53.14
CA GLU A 798 -9.47 21.93 -53.72
C GLU A 798 -9.44 22.01 -55.26
N SER A 799 -8.26 22.30 -55.84
CA SER A 799 -8.05 22.24 -57.29
C SER A 799 -8.07 20.80 -57.81
N ASN A 800 -7.28 19.92 -57.19
CA ASN A 800 -7.12 18.54 -57.64
C ASN A 800 -8.38 17.67 -57.41
N ASP A 801 -9.13 17.89 -56.32
CA ASP A 801 -10.43 17.23 -56.07
C ASP A 801 -11.46 17.56 -57.15
N LYS A 802 -11.49 18.81 -57.66
CA LYS A 802 -12.38 19.18 -58.77
C LYS A 802 -12.08 18.38 -60.03
N ILE A 803 -10.79 18.16 -60.33
CA ILE A 803 -10.36 17.35 -61.49
C ILE A 803 -10.70 15.87 -61.25
N ALA A 804 -10.34 15.32 -60.07
CA ALA A 804 -10.60 13.92 -59.72
C ALA A 804 -12.09 13.57 -59.67
N SER A 805 -12.97 14.51 -59.29
CA SER A 805 -14.43 14.28 -59.23
C SER A 805 -15.07 13.83 -60.56
N GLY A 806 -14.41 14.11 -61.69
CA GLY A 806 -14.86 13.74 -63.04
C GLY A 806 -14.61 12.28 -63.45
N ILE A 807 -13.75 11.52 -62.73
CA ILE A 807 -13.26 10.19 -63.16
C ILE A 807 -14.41 9.24 -63.56
N ASN A 808 -15.40 9.09 -62.68
CA ASN A 808 -16.51 8.15 -62.92
C ASN A 808 -17.35 8.56 -64.14
N ALA A 809 -17.54 9.86 -64.38
CA ALA A 809 -18.27 10.37 -65.54
C ALA A 809 -17.49 10.19 -66.86
N ILE A 810 -16.15 10.19 -66.80
CA ILE A 810 -15.27 9.90 -67.94
C ILE A 810 -15.28 8.39 -68.25
N ALA A 811 -15.15 7.54 -67.23
CA ALA A 811 -15.23 6.08 -67.36
C ALA A 811 -16.57 5.64 -67.99
N ASP A 812 -17.69 6.22 -67.54
CA ASP A 812 -19.02 6.01 -68.10
C ASP A 812 -19.12 6.37 -69.60
N LYS A 813 -18.44 7.44 -70.03
CA LYS A 813 -18.40 7.85 -71.45
C LYS A 813 -17.56 6.87 -72.28
N ILE A 814 -16.41 6.44 -71.77
CA ILE A 814 -15.54 5.46 -72.44
C ILE A 814 -16.27 4.13 -72.63
N ALA A 815 -16.96 3.64 -71.60
CA ALA A 815 -17.77 2.42 -71.68
C ALA A 815 -18.87 2.51 -72.76
N LYS A 816 -19.63 3.62 -72.78
CA LYS A 816 -20.68 3.88 -73.78
C LYS A 816 -20.11 4.00 -75.20
N ARG A 817 -18.92 4.58 -75.36
CA ARG A 817 -18.22 4.67 -76.65
C ARG A 817 -17.73 3.31 -77.13
N ASN A 818 -17.08 2.52 -76.28
CA ASN A 818 -16.57 1.19 -76.63
C ASN A 818 -17.70 0.25 -77.12
N GLU A 819 -18.88 0.30 -76.50
CA GLU A 819 -20.04 -0.49 -76.95
C GLU A 819 -20.59 -0.01 -78.31
N ALA A 820 -20.54 1.29 -78.58
CA ALA A 820 -20.87 1.86 -79.89
C ALA A 820 -19.84 1.49 -80.97
N GLU A 821 -18.53 1.52 -80.67
CA GLU A 821 -17.44 1.09 -81.56
C GLU A 821 -17.59 -0.40 -81.92
N LYS A 822 -17.86 -1.24 -80.92
CA LYS A 822 -18.16 -2.68 -81.10
C LYS A 822 -19.39 -2.92 -81.98
N THR A 823 -20.46 -2.14 -81.77
CA THR A 823 -21.67 -2.21 -82.60
C THR A 823 -21.39 -1.81 -84.04
N GLN A 824 -20.65 -0.71 -84.27
CA GLN A 824 -20.28 -0.24 -85.60
C GLN A 824 -19.39 -1.27 -86.33
N ARG A 825 -18.36 -1.80 -85.66
CA ARG A 825 -17.45 -2.80 -86.21
C ARG A 825 -18.21 -4.07 -86.62
N SER A 826 -19.05 -4.60 -85.72
CA SER A 826 -19.96 -5.71 -86.04
C SER A 826 -20.92 -5.43 -87.21
N CYS A 827 -21.38 -4.18 -87.39
CA CYS A 827 -22.14 -3.77 -88.57
C CYS A 827 -21.30 -3.75 -89.85
N SER A 828 -20.06 -3.29 -89.76
CA SER A 828 -19.12 -3.21 -90.88
C SER A 828 -18.68 -4.59 -91.35
N ASP A 829 -18.29 -5.46 -90.43
CA ASP A 829 -17.80 -6.81 -90.73
C ASP A 829 -18.90 -7.67 -91.38
N VAL A 830 -20.12 -7.61 -90.83
CA VAL A 830 -21.28 -8.29 -91.42
C VAL A 830 -21.66 -7.70 -92.77
N LEU A 831 -21.53 -6.38 -92.97
CA LEU A 831 -21.78 -5.76 -94.28
C LEU A 831 -20.71 -6.15 -95.31
N ALA A 832 -19.44 -6.15 -94.94
CA ALA A 832 -18.33 -6.56 -95.80
C ALA A 832 -18.52 -8.03 -96.25
N GLN A 833 -18.88 -8.91 -95.31
CA GLN A 833 -19.23 -10.29 -95.65
C GLN A 833 -20.45 -10.36 -96.58
N LYS A 834 -21.53 -9.61 -96.32
CA LYS A 834 -22.74 -9.64 -97.17
C LYS A 834 -22.51 -9.04 -98.57
N LYS A 835 -21.65 -8.02 -98.72
CA LYS A 835 -21.23 -7.50 -100.02
C LYS A 835 -20.38 -8.52 -100.78
N LYS A 836 -19.43 -9.17 -100.10
CA LYS A 836 -18.63 -10.26 -100.65
C LYS A 836 -19.49 -11.46 -101.04
N ASP A 837 -20.53 -11.79 -100.28
CA ASP A 837 -21.53 -12.82 -100.62
C ASP A 837 -22.32 -12.43 -101.88
N LEU A 838 -22.69 -11.15 -102.05
CA LEU A 838 -23.43 -10.64 -103.21
C LEU A 838 -22.57 -10.58 -104.49
N GLU A 839 -21.34 -10.07 -104.40
CA GLU A 839 -20.39 -10.07 -105.51
C GLU A 839 -20.04 -11.50 -105.89
N ALA A 840 -19.74 -12.37 -104.91
CA ALA A 840 -19.55 -13.80 -105.16
C ALA A 840 -20.79 -14.45 -105.78
N ALA A 841 -22.02 -14.07 -105.43
CA ALA A 841 -23.24 -14.60 -106.05
C ALA A 841 -23.42 -14.13 -107.50
N ARG A 842 -23.18 -12.83 -107.78
CA ARG A 842 -23.30 -12.24 -109.13
C ARG A 842 -22.21 -12.73 -110.07
N ASP A 843 -20.97 -12.77 -109.59
CA ASP A 843 -19.85 -13.35 -110.33
C ASP A 843 -20.08 -14.84 -110.53
N LYS A 844 -20.51 -15.60 -109.50
CA LYS A 844 -20.86 -17.01 -109.68
C LYS A 844 -21.98 -17.20 -110.70
N LEU A 845 -23.00 -16.34 -110.77
CA LEU A 845 -24.02 -16.43 -111.82
C LEU A 845 -23.42 -16.18 -113.23
N ALA A 846 -22.70 -15.08 -113.43
CA ALA A 846 -22.12 -14.74 -114.74
C ALA A 846 -21.04 -15.75 -115.18
N ARG A 847 -20.21 -16.19 -114.23
CA ARG A 847 -19.10 -17.13 -114.43
C ARG A 847 -19.60 -18.56 -114.63
N VAL A 848 -20.65 -19.00 -113.93
CA VAL A 848 -21.28 -20.31 -114.17
C VAL A 848 -22.08 -20.34 -115.48
N ILE A 849 -22.51 -19.21 -116.05
CA ILE A 849 -23.01 -19.20 -117.45
C ILE A 849 -21.85 -19.36 -118.44
N SER A 850 -20.76 -18.60 -118.26
CA SER A 850 -19.63 -18.54 -119.19
C SER A 850 -18.69 -19.76 -119.16
N GLU A 851 -18.18 -20.15 -117.99
CA GLU A 851 -17.21 -21.25 -117.83
C GLU A 851 -17.81 -22.62 -118.16
N ARG A 852 -19.12 -22.76 -117.99
CA ARG A 852 -19.81 -24.02 -118.14
C ARG A 852 -20.20 -24.31 -119.60
N GLY A 853 -19.80 -23.43 -120.54
CA GLY A 853 -19.90 -23.65 -121.98
C GLY A 853 -21.24 -23.25 -122.61
N PHE A 854 -22.10 -22.54 -121.89
CA PHE A 854 -23.45 -22.21 -122.37
C PHE A 854 -23.54 -20.80 -122.94
N ALA A 855 -23.99 -20.69 -124.19
CA ALA A 855 -24.05 -19.43 -124.92
C ALA A 855 -25.03 -18.40 -124.33
N SER A 856 -25.96 -18.83 -123.48
CA SER A 856 -26.82 -17.98 -122.65
C SER A 856 -27.40 -18.78 -121.48
N LEU A 857 -28.03 -18.08 -120.52
CA LEU A 857 -28.78 -18.66 -119.40
C LEU A 857 -29.77 -19.75 -119.86
N ASP A 858 -30.41 -19.55 -121.01
CA ASP A 858 -31.44 -20.46 -121.56
C ASP A 858 -30.88 -21.80 -122.07
N VAL A 859 -29.58 -21.88 -122.41
CA VAL A 859 -28.96 -23.11 -122.93
C VAL A 859 -28.49 -24.04 -121.79
N ALA A 860 -28.14 -23.47 -120.63
CA ALA A 860 -27.61 -24.21 -119.50
C ALA A 860 -28.60 -25.16 -118.84
N LEU A 861 -29.89 -24.82 -118.83
CA LEU A 861 -30.94 -25.56 -118.14
C LEU A 861 -31.27 -26.94 -118.78
N ALA A 862 -30.58 -27.34 -119.86
CA ALA A 862 -30.91 -28.51 -120.67
C ALA A 862 -30.00 -29.75 -120.50
N ALA A 863 -28.92 -29.70 -119.72
CA ALA A 863 -27.83 -30.70 -119.77
C ALA A 863 -27.47 -31.37 -118.41
N ILE A 864 -28.46 -31.84 -117.66
CA ILE A 864 -28.33 -32.32 -116.25
C ILE A 864 -28.18 -33.86 -116.12
N LEU A 865 -27.43 -34.32 -115.11
CA LEU A 865 -27.20 -35.74 -114.71
C LEU A 865 -27.47 -35.97 -113.19
N ASP A 866 -27.49 -37.23 -112.74
CA ASP A 866 -27.83 -37.66 -111.35
C ASP A 866 -26.67 -37.43 -110.32
N ALA A 867 -27.04 -37.20 -109.06
CA ALA A 867 -26.19 -36.59 -108.03
C ALA A 867 -25.17 -37.54 -107.35
N LYS A 868 -25.46 -38.84 -107.22
CA LYS A 868 -24.62 -39.75 -106.42
C LYS A 868 -23.19 -39.94 -106.94
N ASP A 869 -23.02 -39.93 -108.26
CA ASP A 869 -21.69 -40.07 -108.88
C ASP A 869 -20.92 -38.73 -108.94
N LEU A 870 -21.61 -37.62 -108.63
CA LEU A 870 -21.12 -36.25 -108.76
C LEU A 870 -20.44 -35.70 -107.48
N ASP A 871 -20.82 -36.22 -106.31
CA ASP A 871 -20.29 -35.79 -105.01
C ASP A 871 -18.96 -36.48 -104.65
N HIS A 872 -18.81 -37.78 -104.97
CA HIS A 872 -17.66 -38.57 -104.55
C HIS A 872 -16.31 -38.02 -105.05
N LEU A 873 -16.27 -37.55 -106.31
CA LEU A 873 -15.06 -37.06 -106.96
C LEU A 873 -14.66 -35.64 -106.54
N ASP A 874 -15.56 -34.90 -105.90
CA ASP A 874 -15.37 -33.48 -105.57
C ASP A 874 -14.95 -33.22 -104.13
N GLY A 875 -15.38 -34.09 -103.20
CA GLY A 875 -14.86 -34.07 -101.83
C GLY A 875 -13.34 -34.20 -101.76
N GLN A 876 -12.72 -34.88 -102.74
CA GLN A 876 -11.27 -35.04 -102.81
C GLN A 876 -10.51 -33.79 -103.30
N VAL A 877 -11.16 -32.88 -104.04
CA VAL A 877 -10.51 -31.67 -104.58
C VAL A 877 -10.60 -30.52 -103.59
N ARG A 878 -11.79 -30.28 -103.01
CA ARG A 878 -12.02 -29.15 -102.09
C ARG A 878 -11.16 -29.21 -100.83
N GLN A 879 -10.90 -30.41 -100.32
CA GLN A 879 -10.18 -30.58 -99.07
C GLN A 879 -8.71 -30.13 -99.17
N TYR A 880 -8.04 -30.41 -100.29
CA TYR A 880 -6.66 -29.97 -100.55
C TYR A 880 -6.55 -28.43 -100.71
N GLU A 881 -7.47 -27.79 -101.44
CA GLU A 881 -7.43 -26.33 -101.60
C GLU A 881 -7.76 -25.55 -100.30
N GLN A 882 -8.57 -26.15 -99.42
CA GLN A 882 -8.91 -25.57 -98.12
C GLN A 882 -7.73 -25.66 -97.13
N ASP A 883 -7.00 -26.78 -97.12
CA ASP A 883 -5.85 -26.99 -96.23
C ASP A 883 -4.68 -26.02 -96.56
N VAL A 884 -4.46 -25.69 -97.84
CA VAL A 884 -3.43 -24.71 -98.25
C VAL A 884 -3.78 -23.30 -97.77
N ARG A 885 -4.98 -22.79 -98.08
CA ARG A 885 -5.36 -21.42 -97.71
C ARG A 885 -5.45 -21.21 -96.21
N SER A 886 -5.98 -22.18 -95.47
CA SER A 886 -6.08 -22.07 -94.01
C SER A 886 -4.73 -22.04 -93.32
N THR A 887 -3.70 -22.69 -93.88
CA THR A 887 -2.34 -22.68 -93.30
C THR A 887 -1.66 -21.31 -93.54
N ASP A 888 -1.80 -20.70 -94.72
CA ASP A 888 -1.26 -19.37 -95.01
C ASP A 888 -1.95 -18.26 -94.18
N ASP A 889 -3.29 -18.29 -94.08
CA ASP A 889 -4.06 -17.34 -93.26
C ASP A 889 -3.70 -17.45 -91.76
N GLN A 890 -3.48 -18.68 -91.25
CA GLN A 890 -3.06 -18.93 -89.87
C GLN A 890 -1.64 -18.46 -89.58
N LEU A 891 -0.70 -18.65 -90.54
CA LEU A 891 0.67 -18.16 -90.42
C LEU A 891 0.67 -16.63 -90.29
N LYS A 892 -0.14 -15.93 -91.11
CA LYS A 892 -0.22 -14.47 -91.07
C LYS A 892 -0.85 -13.93 -89.78
N ALA A 893 -1.93 -14.54 -89.29
CA ALA A 893 -2.54 -14.14 -88.01
C ALA A 893 -1.56 -14.29 -86.83
N ALA A 894 -0.83 -15.41 -86.75
CA ALA A 894 0.16 -15.63 -85.70
C ALA A 894 1.38 -14.69 -85.80
N LEU A 895 1.63 -14.04 -86.95
CA LEU A 895 2.68 -13.01 -87.14
C LEU A 895 2.21 -11.61 -86.71
N ASP A 896 0.90 -11.40 -86.62
CA ASP A 896 0.31 -10.21 -86.02
C ASP A 896 0.25 -10.40 -84.48
N ASP A 897 -0.19 -11.56 -83.97
CA ASP A 897 -0.21 -11.90 -82.54
C ASP A 897 1.16 -11.69 -81.85
N LEU A 898 2.23 -12.28 -82.42
CA LEU A 898 3.61 -12.18 -81.89
C LEU A 898 4.11 -10.72 -81.85
N ARG A 899 3.69 -9.91 -82.82
CA ARG A 899 4.10 -8.51 -82.97
C ARG A 899 3.43 -7.63 -81.93
N ASP A 900 2.13 -7.82 -81.71
CA ASP A 900 1.38 -7.04 -80.73
C ASP A 900 1.95 -7.31 -79.31
N HIS A 901 2.17 -8.58 -78.94
CA HIS A 901 2.82 -8.95 -77.68
C HIS A 901 4.24 -8.37 -77.53
N LEU A 902 5.04 -8.33 -78.59
CA LEU A 902 6.38 -7.71 -78.57
C LEU A 902 6.33 -6.18 -78.48
N THR A 903 5.20 -5.53 -78.81
CA THR A 903 5.09 -4.06 -78.73
C THR A 903 4.59 -3.55 -77.38
N GLU A 904 3.65 -4.24 -76.70
CA GLU A 904 3.09 -3.79 -75.41
C GLU A 904 4.16 -3.71 -74.30
N ASP A 905 5.00 -4.75 -74.15
CA ASP A 905 6.02 -4.85 -73.08
C ASP A 905 7.48 -4.85 -73.62
N SER A 906 7.68 -4.39 -74.86
CA SER A 906 8.95 -4.32 -75.60
C SER A 906 10.22 -4.14 -74.74
N ASN A 907 10.30 -3.09 -73.91
CA ASN A 907 11.48 -2.79 -73.10
C ASN A 907 11.75 -3.78 -71.95
N ARG A 908 10.72 -4.48 -71.44
CA ARG A 908 10.85 -5.51 -70.40
C ARG A 908 11.24 -6.84 -71.04
N THR A 909 10.59 -7.20 -72.14
CA THR A 909 10.89 -8.41 -72.91
C THR A 909 12.30 -8.43 -73.47
N LEU A 910 12.81 -7.30 -74.01
CA LEU A 910 14.18 -7.21 -74.51
C LEU A 910 15.24 -7.42 -73.42
N ARG A 911 14.99 -6.97 -72.19
CA ARG A 911 15.89 -7.20 -71.03
C ARG A 911 15.90 -8.64 -70.54
N LEU A 912 14.76 -9.32 -70.59
CA LEU A 912 14.63 -10.72 -70.15
C LEU A 912 15.24 -11.73 -71.14
N LEU A 913 15.36 -11.35 -72.41
CA LEU A 913 15.88 -12.20 -73.47
C LEU A 913 17.39 -12.07 -73.71
N ASP A 914 18.04 -11.00 -73.22
CA ASP A 914 19.45 -10.68 -73.46
C ASP A 914 19.84 -10.66 -74.97
N ILE A 915 18.90 -10.27 -75.84
CA ILE A 915 19.06 -10.22 -77.31
C ILE A 915 18.93 -8.78 -77.81
N ASP A 916 20.08 -8.11 -77.98
CA ASP A 916 20.18 -6.80 -78.66
C ASP A 916 19.75 -6.85 -80.14
N ALA A 917 19.76 -8.04 -80.76
CA ALA A 917 19.57 -8.23 -82.20
C ALA A 917 18.11 -8.40 -82.66
N LEU A 918 17.12 -8.42 -81.75
CA LEU A 918 15.72 -8.68 -82.08
C LEU A 918 15.13 -7.73 -83.16
N PRO A 919 15.44 -6.42 -83.15
CA PRO A 919 14.99 -5.48 -84.19
C PRO A 919 15.47 -5.83 -85.61
N GLU A 920 16.71 -6.30 -85.76
CA GLU A 920 17.30 -6.62 -87.07
C GLU A 920 16.63 -7.85 -87.72
N CYS A 921 16.27 -8.86 -86.91
CA CYS A 921 15.49 -10.02 -87.35
C CYS A 921 14.09 -9.63 -87.85
N ILE A 922 13.43 -8.68 -87.18
CA ILE A 922 12.11 -8.18 -87.58
C ILE A 922 12.20 -7.39 -88.90
N ASP A 923 13.26 -6.61 -89.11
CA ASP A 923 13.45 -5.86 -90.35
C ASP A 923 13.84 -6.77 -91.54
N LEU A 924 14.59 -7.86 -91.31
CA LEU A 924 14.80 -8.92 -92.30
C LEU A 924 13.48 -9.57 -92.77
N TRP A 925 12.47 -9.67 -91.91
CA TRP A 925 11.14 -10.18 -92.28
C TRP A 925 10.32 -9.17 -93.09
N LYS A 926 10.39 -7.86 -92.78
CA LYS A 926 9.66 -6.81 -93.52
C LYS A 926 10.06 -6.72 -95.00
N VAL A 927 11.33 -6.98 -95.33
CA VAL A 927 11.87 -6.86 -96.69
C VAL A 927 11.20 -7.80 -97.72
N LYS A 928 10.51 -8.86 -97.28
CA LYS A 928 9.80 -9.80 -98.17
C LYS A 928 8.38 -9.38 -98.60
N GLU A 929 7.70 -8.47 -97.91
CA GLU A 929 6.30 -8.12 -98.26
C GLU A 929 6.15 -6.95 -99.27
N THR A 930 7.13 -6.05 -99.38
CA THR A 930 6.97 -4.82 -100.20
C THR A 930 7.52 -4.96 -101.63
N GLY A 931 6.72 -5.53 -102.52
CA GLY A 931 6.94 -5.40 -103.96
C GLY A 931 6.38 -4.09 -104.54
N ALA A 932 7.23 -3.34 -105.26
CA ALA A 932 6.94 -2.32 -106.29
C ALA A 932 7.06 -0.79 -105.99
N VAL A 933 8.03 -0.19 -106.71
CA VAL A 933 8.04 1.17 -107.34
C VAL A 933 8.18 2.44 -106.45
N GLY A 934 9.43 2.85 -106.24
CA GLY A 934 10.05 3.93 -107.04
C GLY A 934 9.74 5.41 -106.73
N LEU A 935 10.65 6.06 -105.99
CA LEU A 935 11.11 7.45 -106.22
C LEU A 935 12.51 7.59 -105.60
N GLY A 936 13.48 8.18 -106.31
CA GLY A 936 14.90 8.06 -105.96
C GLY A 936 15.56 9.33 -105.42
N ALA A 937 16.46 9.16 -104.45
CA ALA A 937 17.66 9.99 -104.27
C ALA A 937 18.65 9.32 -103.27
N ALA A 938 19.93 9.29 -103.67
CA ALA A 938 21.14 9.11 -102.83
C ALA A 938 21.32 7.85 -101.93
N ALA A 939 22.57 7.36 -101.96
CA ALA A 939 23.15 6.28 -101.14
C ALA A 939 23.51 6.78 -99.70
N PRO A 940 24.07 5.99 -98.74
CA PRO A 940 24.98 4.86 -98.97
C PRO A 940 24.92 3.61 -98.05
N ASP A 941 25.65 2.58 -98.51
CA ASP A 941 26.37 1.52 -97.79
C ASP A 941 25.66 0.60 -96.78
N ALA A 942 25.38 -0.63 -97.26
CA ALA A 942 25.16 -1.83 -96.42
C ALA A 942 26.14 -2.95 -96.85
N VAL A 943 27.39 -2.88 -96.36
CA VAL A 943 28.40 -3.95 -96.48
C VAL A 943 29.07 -4.16 -95.12
N ALA A 944 28.33 -4.72 -94.15
CA ALA A 944 28.87 -5.22 -92.89
C ALA A 944 27.82 -6.02 -92.10
N LEU A 945 27.52 -7.26 -92.49
CA LEU A 945 26.86 -8.27 -91.63
C LEU A 945 26.99 -9.65 -92.30
N GLY A 946 28.19 -10.23 -92.18
CA GLY A 946 28.53 -11.50 -92.85
C GLY A 946 29.91 -12.06 -92.46
N ASN A 947 30.45 -11.66 -91.29
CA ASN A 947 31.74 -12.11 -90.78
C ASN A 947 31.81 -11.94 -89.25
N ALA A 948 30.99 -12.70 -88.51
CA ALA A 948 31.17 -12.92 -87.07
C ALA A 948 30.35 -14.13 -86.60
N VAL A 949 30.77 -15.34 -86.98
CA VAL A 949 30.57 -16.63 -86.28
C VAL A 949 31.16 -17.74 -87.17
N LEU A 950 31.91 -18.68 -86.56
CA LEU A 950 32.64 -19.83 -87.15
C LEU A 950 34.07 -19.62 -87.71
N GLY A 951 35.03 -19.89 -86.83
CA GLY A 951 36.41 -20.37 -87.09
C GLY A 951 37.11 -20.53 -85.73
N ALA A 952 37.78 -21.62 -85.36
CA ALA A 952 38.27 -22.83 -86.05
C ALA A 952 38.03 -24.09 -85.14
N ALA A 953 38.32 -25.36 -85.48
CA ALA A 953 39.38 -25.92 -86.34
C ALA A 953 39.03 -27.31 -86.96
N ALA A 954 39.94 -27.79 -87.84
CA ALA A 954 39.83 -28.90 -88.80
C ALA A 954 40.30 -30.29 -88.23
N PRO A 955 40.57 -31.38 -89.02
CA PRO A 955 40.34 -31.71 -90.46
C PRO A 955 39.59 -33.07 -90.66
N ASP A 956 39.30 -33.69 -91.83
CA ASP A 956 40.19 -34.10 -92.95
C ASP A 956 39.43 -34.86 -94.08
N ALA A 957 40.12 -35.11 -95.21
CA ALA A 957 39.94 -36.18 -96.22
C ALA A 957 38.84 -36.19 -97.32
N ALA A 958 39.33 -35.97 -98.56
CA ALA A 958 39.06 -36.73 -99.80
C ALA A 958 37.83 -36.49 -100.72
N ALA A 959 38.12 -36.31 -102.02
CA ALA A 959 37.23 -36.35 -103.19
C ALA A 959 37.41 -37.73 -103.94
N PRO A 960 36.96 -38.00 -105.21
CA PRO A 960 36.22 -37.17 -106.20
C PRO A 960 35.17 -37.93 -107.10
N ALA A 961 34.65 -37.22 -108.13
CA ALA A 961 34.29 -37.69 -109.50
C ALA A 961 33.03 -38.58 -109.72
N ALA A 962 32.37 -38.62 -110.91
CA ALA A 962 32.29 -37.75 -112.10
C ALA A 962 31.20 -38.29 -113.11
N ALA A 963 30.85 -37.52 -114.16
CA ALA A 963 30.74 -37.94 -115.59
C ALA A 963 29.56 -37.34 -116.42
N ASP A 964 29.90 -36.39 -117.31
CA ASP A 964 29.63 -36.26 -118.76
C ASP A 964 28.30 -36.71 -119.42
N PHE A 965 27.74 -35.87 -120.34
CA PHE A 965 28.03 -35.97 -121.79
C PHE A 965 27.53 -34.80 -122.70
N ASP A 966 28.22 -34.66 -123.83
CA ASP A 966 28.14 -33.74 -125.00
C ASP A 966 26.89 -33.85 -125.93
N ILE A 967 26.69 -33.12 -127.05
CA ILE A 967 26.88 -31.71 -127.53
C ILE A 967 26.22 -31.59 -128.94
N ALA A 968 25.62 -30.42 -129.26
CA ALA A 968 25.35 -29.77 -130.57
C ALA A 968 24.74 -30.47 -131.84
N GLY A 969 24.00 -29.66 -132.62
CA GLY A 969 23.67 -29.86 -134.04
C GLY A 969 22.88 -28.65 -134.62
N PHE A 970 23.30 -28.08 -135.76
CA PHE A 970 22.98 -26.69 -136.17
C PHE A 970 22.56 -26.59 -137.66
N SER A 971 21.58 -25.74 -138.03
CA SER A 971 21.52 -25.02 -139.33
C SER A 971 20.34 -24.03 -139.43
N ALA A 972 20.60 -22.85 -140.00
CA ALA A 972 19.63 -21.84 -140.46
C ALA A 972 19.16 -22.14 -141.92
N ALA A 973 18.39 -21.32 -142.68
CA ALA A 973 17.98 -19.91 -142.55
C ALA A 973 16.71 -19.59 -143.39
N ASP A 974 15.97 -18.51 -143.09
CA ASP A 974 15.90 -17.27 -143.92
C ASP A 974 14.81 -16.29 -143.42
N THR A 975 14.89 -15.02 -143.84
CA THR A 975 14.32 -13.82 -143.17
C THR A 975 13.26 -13.06 -143.99
N ASP A 976 12.32 -12.33 -143.34
CA ASP A 976 12.18 -10.86 -143.60
C ASP A 976 11.36 -10.03 -142.56
N THR A 977 11.76 -8.75 -142.41
CA THR A 977 11.13 -7.52 -141.85
C THR A 977 10.22 -7.47 -140.59
N GLY A 978 10.54 -6.52 -139.67
CA GLY A 978 9.60 -5.84 -138.76
C GLY A 978 10.19 -5.52 -137.36
N LEU A 979 10.23 -4.25 -136.92
CA LEU A 979 11.03 -3.81 -135.74
C LEU A 979 10.30 -2.81 -134.80
N SER A 980 10.83 -2.69 -133.57
CA SER A 980 10.46 -1.83 -132.41
C SER A 980 9.21 -2.25 -131.60
N ASP A 981 9.12 -2.24 -130.26
CA ASP A 981 10.06 -2.15 -129.10
C ASP A 981 9.22 -2.39 -127.80
N ALA A 982 9.69 -2.79 -126.59
CA ALA A 982 10.96 -3.34 -126.07
C ALA A 982 10.77 -3.85 -124.60
N ASP A 983 11.88 -4.19 -123.92
CA ASP A 983 12.12 -4.29 -122.45
C ASP A 983 11.69 -5.50 -121.57
N LYS A 984 12.71 -6.34 -121.28
CA LYS A 984 13.22 -6.80 -119.96
C LYS A 984 12.44 -7.82 -119.08
N THR A 985 12.87 -9.08 -119.21
CA THR A 985 13.47 -9.95 -118.16
C THR A 985 13.24 -9.64 -116.66
N THR A 986 12.77 -10.66 -115.92
CA THR A 986 13.48 -11.18 -114.73
C THR A 986 13.09 -12.63 -114.40
N GLU A 987 14.08 -13.53 -114.30
CA GLU A 987 13.99 -14.72 -113.46
C GLU A 987 14.10 -14.31 -111.99
N LEU A 988 13.49 -15.06 -111.07
CA LEU A 988 13.78 -14.98 -109.64
C LEU A 988 13.75 -16.37 -109.02
N ALA A 989 14.73 -16.64 -108.16
CA ALA A 989 15.21 -17.98 -107.84
C ALA A 989 15.00 -18.37 -106.36
N SER A 990 15.66 -19.48 -105.99
CA SER A 990 15.94 -20.02 -104.64
C SER A 990 14.77 -20.56 -103.80
N GLY A 991 14.68 -21.90 -103.79
CA GLY A 991 13.93 -22.68 -102.80
C GLY A 991 14.75 -23.00 -101.53
N GLU A 992 15.55 -22.06 -101.03
CA GLU A 992 16.50 -22.30 -99.92
C GLU A 992 16.11 -21.64 -98.58
N SER A 993 15.04 -20.84 -98.50
CA SER A 993 14.77 -20.02 -97.30
C SER A 993 13.89 -20.64 -96.22
N ALA A 994 13.29 -21.82 -96.42
CA ALA A 994 12.47 -22.47 -95.38
C ALA A 994 13.30 -23.13 -94.25
N PRO A 995 14.41 -23.86 -94.55
CA PRO A 995 15.24 -24.43 -93.49
C PRO A 995 15.90 -23.36 -92.60
N VAL A 996 16.33 -22.25 -93.21
CA VAL A 996 17.02 -21.14 -92.51
C VAL A 996 16.08 -20.41 -91.53
N MET A 997 14.81 -20.23 -91.90
CA MET A 997 13.77 -19.69 -91.01
C MET A 997 13.57 -20.58 -89.78
N LEU A 998 13.46 -21.90 -89.99
CA LEU A 998 13.25 -22.87 -88.90
C LEU A 998 14.44 -22.91 -87.93
N THR A 999 15.68 -22.79 -88.42
CA THR A 999 16.87 -22.72 -87.55
C THR A 999 16.95 -21.44 -86.72
N HIS A 1000 16.52 -20.28 -87.24
CA HIS A 1000 16.49 -19.05 -86.44
C HIS A 1000 15.37 -19.04 -85.40
N LEU A 1001 14.18 -19.57 -85.74
CA LEU A 1001 13.09 -19.73 -84.78
C LEU A 1001 13.45 -20.72 -83.66
N GLY A 1002 14.12 -21.83 -83.98
CA GLY A 1002 14.64 -22.76 -82.99
C GLY A 1002 15.63 -22.10 -82.02
N ALA A 1003 16.64 -21.39 -82.55
CA ALA A 1003 17.63 -20.69 -81.73
C ALA A 1003 17.02 -19.60 -80.82
N LEU A 1004 15.95 -18.93 -81.27
CA LEU A 1004 15.20 -17.97 -80.44
C LEU A 1004 14.41 -18.66 -79.32
N ILE A 1005 13.84 -19.84 -79.56
CA ILE A 1005 13.14 -20.63 -78.53
C ILE A 1005 14.14 -21.21 -77.51
N ASP A 1006 15.32 -21.65 -77.97
CA ASP A 1006 16.37 -22.22 -77.12
C ASP A 1006 17.10 -21.16 -76.27
N ALA A 1007 17.05 -19.88 -76.66
CA ALA A 1007 17.59 -18.75 -75.88
C ALA A 1007 16.70 -18.32 -74.70
N VAL A 1008 15.43 -18.77 -74.65
CA VAL A 1008 14.50 -18.46 -73.56
C VAL A 1008 14.69 -19.44 -72.41
N ASP A 1009 15.42 -19.05 -71.37
CA ASP A 1009 15.56 -19.88 -70.16
C ASP A 1009 14.32 -19.78 -69.25
N GLU A 1010 13.22 -20.40 -69.70
CA GLU A 1010 11.98 -20.60 -68.94
C GLU A 1010 12.22 -21.33 -67.61
N LYS A 1011 13.32 -22.09 -67.49
CA LYS A 1011 13.68 -22.83 -66.28
C LYS A 1011 14.30 -21.90 -65.24
N ALA A 1012 15.29 -21.09 -65.61
CA ALA A 1012 15.92 -20.13 -64.69
C ALA A 1012 14.90 -19.12 -64.11
N LEU A 1013 13.98 -18.60 -64.95
CA LEU A 1013 12.92 -17.69 -64.48
C LEU A 1013 11.94 -18.36 -63.50
N ARG A 1014 11.73 -19.67 -63.64
CA ARG A 1014 10.88 -20.46 -62.74
C ARG A 1014 11.58 -20.73 -61.41
N GLU A 1015 12.87 -21.04 -61.46
CA GLU A 1015 13.74 -21.16 -60.26
C GLU A 1015 13.77 -19.83 -59.50
N CYS A 1016 13.93 -18.68 -60.17
CA CYS A 1016 13.83 -17.35 -59.55
C CYS A 1016 12.45 -17.06 -58.91
N PHE A 1017 11.34 -17.51 -59.51
CA PHE A 1017 10.01 -17.35 -58.91
C PHE A 1017 9.84 -18.24 -57.67
N ASP A 1018 10.30 -19.49 -57.73
CA ASP A 1018 10.24 -20.43 -56.60
C ASP A 1018 11.10 -19.93 -55.42
N ASP A 1019 12.31 -19.41 -55.69
CA ASP A 1019 13.18 -18.76 -54.70
C ASP A 1019 12.52 -17.51 -54.06
N ALA A 1020 11.93 -16.62 -54.88
CA ALA A 1020 11.21 -15.45 -54.39
C ALA A 1020 9.97 -15.82 -53.56
N SER A 1021 9.27 -16.90 -53.94
CA SER A 1021 8.12 -17.41 -53.19
C SER A 1021 8.55 -18.04 -51.86
N HIS A 1022 9.67 -18.77 -51.82
CA HIS A 1022 10.26 -19.29 -50.58
C HIS A 1022 10.71 -18.16 -49.64
N ALA A 1023 11.35 -17.11 -50.16
CA ALA A 1023 11.74 -15.95 -49.39
C ALA A 1023 10.53 -15.20 -48.79
N TYR A 1024 9.41 -15.11 -49.54
CA TYR A 1024 8.15 -14.57 -49.01
C TYR A 1024 7.54 -15.45 -47.91
N ASP A 1025 7.53 -16.77 -48.09
CA ASP A 1025 6.93 -17.69 -47.11
C ASP A 1025 7.72 -17.69 -45.78
N ASP A 1026 9.06 -17.62 -45.83
CA ASP A 1026 9.91 -17.46 -44.64
C ASP A 1026 9.71 -16.10 -43.95
N ALA A 1027 9.70 -15.00 -44.70
CA ALA A 1027 9.44 -13.66 -44.17
C ALA A 1027 8.03 -13.56 -43.53
N ASN A 1028 7.01 -14.14 -44.16
CA ASN A 1028 5.64 -14.16 -43.64
C ASN A 1028 5.53 -15.06 -42.38
N SER A 1029 6.24 -16.19 -42.33
CA SER A 1029 6.32 -17.05 -41.14
C SER A 1029 6.93 -16.32 -39.94
N LYS A 1030 8.07 -15.65 -40.16
CA LYS A 1030 8.74 -14.81 -39.15
C LYS A 1030 7.84 -13.66 -38.67
N TYR A 1031 7.17 -12.96 -39.58
CA TYR A 1031 6.23 -11.89 -39.27
C TYR A 1031 5.03 -12.36 -38.43
N GLU A 1032 4.33 -13.44 -38.82
CA GLU A 1032 3.19 -13.94 -38.05
C GLU A 1032 3.61 -14.50 -36.68
N SER A 1033 4.83 -15.05 -36.54
CA SER A 1033 5.41 -15.44 -35.25
C SER A 1033 5.67 -14.23 -34.32
N ALA A 1034 6.29 -13.16 -34.85
CA ALA A 1034 6.53 -11.92 -34.10
C ALA A 1034 5.21 -11.24 -33.69
N LYS A 1035 4.24 -11.17 -34.62
CA LYS A 1035 2.91 -10.61 -34.37
C LYS A 1035 2.12 -11.41 -33.33
N SER A 1036 2.15 -12.74 -33.39
CA SER A 1036 1.54 -13.62 -32.37
C SER A 1036 2.18 -13.40 -30.98
N SER A 1037 3.50 -13.20 -30.93
CA SER A 1037 4.22 -12.86 -29.70
C SER A 1037 3.79 -11.50 -29.12
N TYR A 1038 3.62 -10.48 -29.97
CA TYR A 1038 3.14 -9.15 -29.56
C TYR A 1038 1.67 -9.14 -29.11
N GLU A 1039 0.77 -9.82 -29.83
CA GLU A 1039 -0.63 -10.01 -29.40
C GLU A 1039 -0.70 -10.78 -28.06
N GLY A 1040 0.17 -11.79 -27.90
CA GLY A 1040 0.37 -12.51 -26.65
C GLY A 1040 0.88 -11.63 -25.51
N PHE A 1041 1.83 -10.73 -25.78
CA PHE A 1041 2.39 -9.77 -24.80
C PHE A 1041 1.30 -8.90 -24.20
N GLY A 1042 0.45 -8.28 -25.02
CA GLY A 1042 -0.64 -7.40 -24.56
C GLY A 1042 -1.66 -8.08 -23.64
N THR A 1043 -1.82 -9.41 -23.72
CA THR A 1043 -2.65 -10.18 -22.78
C THR A 1043 -1.93 -10.49 -21.47
N LYS A 1044 -0.64 -10.85 -21.53
CA LYS A 1044 0.19 -11.11 -20.33
C LYS A 1044 0.43 -9.83 -19.52
N ARG A 1045 0.72 -8.71 -20.18
CA ARG A 1045 0.88 -7.39 -19.54
C ARG A 1045 -0.32 -7.05 -18.66
N LYS A 1046 -1.54 -7.14 -19.19
CA LYS A 1046 -2.78 -6.91 -18.42
C LYS A 1046 -2.96 -7.85 -17.23
N ALA A 1047 -2.43 -9.08 -17.30
CA ALA A 1047 -2.47 -10.03 -16.19
C ALA A 1047 -1.41 -9.72 -15.12
N ILE A 1048 -0.24 -9.21 -15.51
CA ILE A 1048 0.79 -8.67 -14.62
C ILE A 1048 0.28 -7.40 -13.93
N ASP A 1049 -0.30 -6.46 -14.69
CA ASP A 1049 -0.87 -5.22 -14.17
C ASP A 1049 -1.90 -5.51 -13.06
N LYS A 1050 -2.85 -6.41 -13.35
CA LYS A 1050 -3.85 -6.83 -12.36
C LYS A 1050 -3.23 -7.47 -11.12
N ALA A 1051 -2.18 -8.29 -11.26
CA ALA A 1051 -1.51 -8.92 -10.13
C ALA A 1051 -0.67 -7.91 -9.32
N ALA A 1052 -0.13 -6.88 -9.97
CA ALA A 1052 0.60 -5.79 -9.33
C ALA A 1052 -0.34 -4.87 -8.55
N ASP A 1053 -1.50 -4.52 -9.12
CA ASP A 1053 -2.55 -3.75 -8.43
C ASP A 1053 -3.08 -4.52 -7.19
N GLU A 1054 -3.34 -5.83 -7.33
CA GLU A 1054 -3.76 -6.71 -6.21
C GLU A 1054 -2.69 -6.79 -5.10
N TRP A 1055 -1.40 -6.81 -5.45
CA TRP A 1055 -0.29 -6.78 -4.49
C TRP A 1055 -0.14 -5.42 -3.80
N GLU A 1056 -0.22 -4.31 -4.55
CA GLU A 1056 -0.17 -2.95 -4.00
C GLU A 1056 -1.33 -2.70 -3.02
N GLU A 1057 -2.56 -3.06 -3.40
CA GLU A 1057 -3.73 -2.95 -2.51
C GLU A 1057 -3.53 -3.79 -1.24
N THR A 1058 -3.14 -5.06 -1.38
CA THR A 1058 -2.91 -5.96 -0.25
C THR A 1058 -1.86 -5.41 0.72
N ARG A 1059 -0.75 -4.88 0.19
CA ARG A 1059 0.34 -4.32 1.00
C ARG A 1059 -0.05 -3.00 1.67
N SER A 1060 -0.84 -2.16 0.98
CA SER A 1060 -1.40 -0.93 1.55
C SER A 1060 -2.37 -1.22 2.71
N GLN A 1061 -3.23 -2.24 2.57
CA GLN A 1061 -4.14 -2.68 3.64
C GLN A 1061 -3.40 -3.32 4.84
N ALA A 1062 -2.30 -4.02 4.59
CA ALA A 1062 -1.47 -4.67 5.62
C ALA A 1062 -0.68 -3.68 6.50
N TRP A 1063 -0.25 -2.56 5.91
CA TRP A 1063 0.69 -1.62 6.53
C TRP A 1063 0.33 -1.13 7.95
N PRO A 1064 -0.92 -0.73 8.27
CA PRO A 1064 -1.25 -0.27 9.61
C PRO A 1064 -1.05 -1.36 10.68
N TYR A 1065 -1.31 -2.62 10.33
CA TYR A 1065 -1.15 -3.76 11.25
C TYR A 1065 0.33 -4.05 11.51
N GLN A 1066 1.16 -4.05 10.47
CA GLN A 1066 2.62 -4.16 10.60
C GLN A 1066 3.18 -3.01 11.47
N CYS A 1067 2.86 -1.75 11.17
CA CYS A 1067 3.33 -0.61 11.95
C CYS A 1067 2.91 -0.68 13.42
N MET A 1068 1.63 -0.94 13.67
CA MET A 1068 1.10 -1.06 15.04
C MET A 1068 1.75 -2.23 15.78
N SER A 1069 1.82 -3.44 15.18
CA SER A 1069 2.44 -4.59 15.82
C SER A 1069 3.91 -4.32 16.16
N GLN A 1070 4.70 -3.80 15.22
CA GLN A 1070 6.12 -3.54 15.42
C GLN A 1070 6.38 -2.50 16.51
N LEU A 1071 5.62 -1.41 16.53
CA LEU A 1071 5.69 -0.38 17.57
C LEU A 1071 5.37 -0.97 18.97
N LEU A 1072 4.28 -1.74 19.06
CA LEU A 1072 3.74 -2.27 20.32
C LEU A 1072 4.53 -3.47 20.87
N CYS A 1073 5.31 -4.16 20.03
CA CYS A 1073 6.13 -5.33 20.40
C CYS A 1073 7.53 -4.98 20.94
N GLY A 1074 7.85 -3.69 21.08
CA GLY A 1074 9.16 -3.24 21.56
C GLY A 1074 10.29 -3.33 20.51
N LYS A 1075 9.95 -3.38 19.22
CA LYS A 1075 10.94 -3.07 18.16
C LYS A 1075 11.13 -1.54 18.13
N ASN A 1076 12.35 -1.06 17.82
CA ASN A 1076 12.59 0.37 17.65
C ASN A 1076 12.21 0.80 16.22
N TYR A 1077 10.92 0.78 15.91
CA TYR A 1077 10.41 1.14 14.58
C TYR A 1077 10.63 2.63 14.31
N ARG A 1078 11.33 2.97 13.22
CA ARG A 1078 11.63 4.36 12.76
C ARG A 1078 12.20 5.34 13.82
N GLY A 1079 12.72 4.83 14.94
CA GLY A 1079 13.12 5.66 16.08
C GLY A 1079 11.98 6.13 17.00
N GLU A 1080 10.73 5.73 16.72
CA GLU A 1080 9.53 6.12 17.50
C GLU A 1080 9.39 5.35 18.81
N ASN A 1081 10.04 4.17 18.93
CA ASN A 1081 10.15 3.43 20.18
C ASN A 1081 11.63 3.26 20.59
N PRO A 1082 12.35 4.37 20.88
CA PRO A 1082 13.78 4.36 21.17
C PRO A 1082 14.08 3.56 22.45
N ASN A 1083 13.08 3.43 23.31
CA ASN A 1083 13.16 2.68 24.55
C ASN A 1083 12.87 1.17 24.39
N ARG A 1084 12.47 0.69 23.21
CA ARG A 1084 12.16 -0.74 22.93
C ARG A 1084 11.19 -1.37 23.93
N LEU A 1085 10.19 -0.59 24.36
CA LEU A 1085 9.18 -1.02 25.33
C LEU A 1085 8.01 -1.68 24.61
N THR A 1086 7.48 -2.78 25.16
CA THR A 1086 6.15 -3.23 24.72
C THR A 1086 5.07 -2.29 25.24
N ILE A 1087 3.87 -2.29 24.65
CA ILE A 1087 2.76 -1.47 25.16
C ILE A 1087 2.43 -1.78 26.62
N SER A 1088 2.46 -3.05 27.02
CA SER A 1088 2.26 -3.45 28.42
C SER A 1088 3.37 -2.90 29.32
N ALA A 1089 4.64 -2.98 28.90
CA ALA A 1089 5.76 -2.43 29.65
C ALA A 1089 5.66 -0.90 29.81
N TYR A 1090 5.23 -0.19 28.75
CA TYR A 1090 4.97 1.25 28.79
C TYR A 1090 3.80 1.59 29.73
N ALA A 1091 2.66 0.89 29.61
CA ALA A 1091 1.50 1.11 30.47
C ALA A 1091 1.81 0.85 31.96
N VAL A 1092 2.57 -0.21 32.24
CA VAL A 1092 3.07 -0.55 33.57
C VAL A 1092 4.01 0.55 34.09
N GLN A 1093 4.96 1.04 33.29
CA GLN A 1093 5.82 2.17 33.65
C GLN A 1093 5.03 3.45 33.96
N GLN A 1094 4.07 3.83 33.11
CA GLN A 1094 3.24 5.03 33.32
C GLN A 1094 2.35 4.94 34.57
N ILE A 1095 1.89 3.74 34.92
CA ILE A 1095 1.19 3.51 36.19
C ILE A 1095 2.16 3.56 37.36
N PHE A 1096 3.33 2.95 37.25
CA PHE A 1096 4.30 2.91 38.33
C PHE A 1096 4.88 4.29 38.63
N THR A 1097 5.17 5.13 37.62
CA THR A 1097 5.54 6.54 37.81
C THR A 1097 4.48 7.29 38.61
N ALA A 1098 3.19 7.16 38.25
CA ALA A 1098 2.10 7.79 39.02
C ALA A 1098 2.01 7.28 40.47
N VAL A 1099 2.35 6.00 40.72
CA VAL A 1099 2.45 5.44 42.07
C VAL A 1099 3.62 6.07 42.83
N LEU A 1100 4.78 6.23 42.21
CA LEU A 1100 5.93 6.91 42.81
C LEU A 1100 5.65 8.39 43.09
N ASP A 1101 4.93 9.09 42.21
CA ASP A 1101 4.55 10.49 42.40
C ASP A 1101 3.62 10.66 43.62
N GLU A 1102 2.56 9.85 43.73
CA GLU A 1102 1.70 9.83 44.93
C GLU A 1102 2.46 9.43 46.20
N THR A 1103 3.41 8.50 46.08
CA THR A 1103 4.29 8.11 47.19
C THR A 1103 5.18 9.26 47.64
N ASN A 1104 5.73 10.04 46.70
CA ASN A 1104 6.57 11.20 46.98
C ASN A 1104 5.79 12.34 47.65
N ILE A 1105 4.50 12.49 47.37
CA ILE A 1105 3.62 13.43 48.09
C ILE A 1105 3.52 13.04 49.57
N ILE A 1106 3.34 11.74 49.87
CA ILE A 1106 3.25 11.22 51.24
C ILE A 1106 4.62 11.32 51.94
N LEU A 1107 5.70 10.94 51.27
CA LEU A 1107 7.08 11.06 51.81
C LEU A 1107 7.45 12.50 52.13
N LYS A 1108 6.91 13.51 51.41
CA LYS A 1108 7.13 14.92 51.75
C LYS A 1108 6.59 15.30 53.14
N GLY A 1109 5.58 14.58 53.65
CA GLY A 1109 5.03 14.77 54.99
C GLY A 1109 5.78 14.04 56.11
N ILE A 1110 6.79 13.23 55.77
CA ILE A 1110 7.58 12.42 56.72
C ILE A 1110 9.05 12.90 56.64
N HIS A 1111 9.63 13.33 57.77
CA HIS A 1111 11.01 13.83 57.79
C HIS A 1111 11.31 14.90 56.69
N ASP A 1112 10.42 15.88 56.52
CA ASP A 1112 10.53 16.98 55.55
C ASP A 1112 10.81 16.57 54.08
N GLY A 1113 10.53 15.31 53.71
CA GLY A 1113 10.79 14.82 52.35
C GLY A 1113 12.26 14.54 52.04
N ILE A 1114 13.05 14.11 53.03
CA ILE A 1114 14.45 13.66 52.84
C ILE A 1114 14.59 12.63 51.71
N PHE A 1115 13.60 11.75 51.55
CA PHE A 1115 13.62 10.71 50.52
C PHE A 1115 12.67 11.02 49.36
N ARG A 1116 13.16 10.82 48.13
CA ARG A 1116 12.35 10.86 46.91
C ARG A 1116 12.61 9.61 46.08
N LEU A 1117 11.55 8.94 45.66
CA LEU A 1117 11.60 7.79 44.77
C LEU A 1117 11.48 8.25 43.31
N SER A 1118 12.23 7.62 42.42
CA SER A 1118 12.08 7.78 40.97
C SER A 1118 12.23 6.44 40.25
N LEU A 1119 11.79 6.38 38.99
CA LEU A 1119 12.11 5.26 38.12
C LEU A 1119 13.61 5.29 37.82
N GLY A 1120 14.31 4.19 38.11
CA GLY A 1120 15.74 4.06 37.89
C GLY A 1120 16.11 3.92 36.41
N ASN A 1121 17.39 4.16 36.11
CA ASN A 1121 17.92 3.95 34.76
C ASN A 1121 18.05 2.46 34.42
N LYS A 1122 17.88 2.13 33.13
CA LYS A 1122 18.08 0.77 32.62
C LYS A 1122 19.49 0.25 32.94
N SER A 1123 19.58 -0.97 33.47
CA SER A 1123 20.85 -1.68 33.56
C SER A 1123 21.39 -2.00 32.15
N LYS A 1124 22.71 -2.17 32.01
CA LYS A 1124 23.36 -2.53 30.74
C LYS A 1124 23.13 -4.02 30.42
N GLY A 1125 21.91 -4.37 30.03
CA GLY A 1125 21.50 -5.70 29.61
C GLY A 1125 20.07 -5.66 29.07
N GLY A 1126 19.81 -6.35 27.96
CA GLY A 1126 18.53 -6.27 27.21
C GLY A 1126 17.32 -6.94 27.87
N ALA A 1127 17.18 -6.86 29.20
CA ALA A 1127 16.03 -7.36 29.92
C ALA A 1127 14.79 -6.50 29.62
N LYS A 1128 13.82 -7.07 28.90
CA LYS A 1128 12.48 -6.51 28.78
C LYS A 1128 11.83 -6.46 30.19
N GLN A 1129 11.09 -5.39 30.47
CA GLN A 1129 10.17 -5.26 31.63
C GLN A 1129 10.78 -5.01 33.04
N GLY A 1130 11.91 -4.32 33.13
CA GLY A 1130 12.39 -3.79 34.43
C GLY A 1130 11.69 -2.50 34.88
N LEU A 1131 11.25 -2.46 36.15
CA LEU A 1131 10.83 -1.26 36.90
C LEU A 1131 11.82 -0.89 38.03
N PRO A 1132 13.11 -0.61 37.76
CA PRO A 1132 14.04 -0.24 38.83
C PRO A 1132 13.52 0.97 39.64
N ILE A 1133 13.68 0.94 40.95
CA ILE A 1133 13.39 2.08 41.84
C ILE A 1133 14.73 2.69 42.20
N SER A 1134 14.88 4.00 42.02
CA SER A 1134 16.01 4.75 42.59
C SER A 1134 15.52 5.58 43.76
N VAL A 1135 16.31 5.59 44.84
CA VAL A 1135 16.01 6.38 46.04
C VAL A 1135 17.02 7.52 46.13
N TYR A 1136 16.54 8.75 45.98
CA TYR A 1136 17.31 9.96 46.26
C TYR A 1136 17.24 10.27 47.76
N ASP A 1137 18.40 10.40 48.41
CA ASP A 1137 18.54 10.83 49.81
C ASP A 1137 19.11 12.26 49.86
N ALA A 1138 18.30 13.20 50.30
CA ALA A 1138 18.66 14.62 50.40
C ALA A 1138 19.76 14.91 51.44
N ARG A 1139 19.98 14.03 52.43
CA ARG A 1139 21.06 14.17 53.44
C ARG A 1139 22.43 13.94 52.82
N THR A 1140 22.50 13.01 51.86
CA THR A 1140 23.76 12.60 51.20
C THR A 1140 23.91 13.14 49.79
N ASN A 1141 22.83 13.71 49.22
CA ASN A 1141 22.71 14.18 47.84
C ASN A 1141 23.13 13.10 46.82
N ARG A 1142 22.60 11.88 47.02
CA ARG A 1142 22.91 10.70 46.19
C ARG A 1142 21.65 9.94 45.83
N ASN A 1143 21.67 9.38 44.62
CA ASN A 1143 20.77 8.31 44.20
C ASN A 1143 21.40 6.98 44.60
N SER A 1144 20.66 6.19 45.37
CA SER A 1144 21.05 4.85 45.82
C SER A 1144 20.00 3.82 45.40
N ASP A 1145 20.36 2.53 45.50
CA ASP A 1145 19.43 1.43 45.35
C ASP A 1145 18.70 1.14 46.67
N VAL A 1146 17.53 0.51 46.58
CA VAL A 1146 16.63 0.20 47.70
C VAL A 1146 17.31 -0.72 48.74
N GLU A 1147 18.28 -1.52 48.31
CA GLU A 1147 19.10 -2.39 49.19
C GLU A 1147 19.98 -1.62 50.20
N THR A 1148 20.17 -0.31 50.02
CA THR A 1148 21.04 0.51 50.89
C THR A 1148 20.33 1.18 52.06
N LEU A 1149 19.00 1.05 52.15
CA LEU A 1149 18.17 1.63 53.20
C LEU A 1149 18.31 0.90 54.54
N SER A 1150 18.24 1.63 55.65
CA SER A 1150 18.12 1.02 56.98
C SER A 1150 16.71 0.45 57.21
N GLY A 1151 16.57 -0.52 58.12
CA GLY A 1151 15.27 -1.18 58.37
C GLY A 1151 14.14 -0.25 58.89
N GLY A 1152 14.46 0.95 59.39
CA GLY A 1152 13.47 1.99 59.68
C GLY A 1152 13.04 2.74 58.41
N GLU A 1153 14.01 3.10 57.56
CA GLU A 1153 13.78 3.79 56.29
C GLU A 1153 13.02 2.90 55.30
N THR A 1154 13.42 1.63 55.16
CA THR A 1154 12.69 0.63 54.37
C THR A 1154 11.23 0.51 54.81
N PHE A 1155 10.96 0.54 56.13
CA PHE A 1155 9.59 0.44 56.64
C PHE A 1155 8.73 1.63 56.20
N PHE A 1156 9.11 2.88 56.49
CA PHE A 1156 8.25 4.02 56.12
C PHE A 1156 8.19 4.27 54.62
N ILE A 1157 9.25 3.96 53.86
CA ILE A 1157 9.23 4.02 52.40
C ILE A 1157 8.27 2.95 51.84
N SER A 1158 8.26 1.73 52.39
CA SER A 1158 7.32 0.69 52.00
C SER A 1158 5.86 1.05 52.32
N LEU A 1159 5.64 1.70 53.47
CA LEU A 1159 4.33 2.19 53.90
C LEU A 1159 3.83 3.30 52.98
N ALA A 1160 4.64 4.33 52.73
CA ALA A 1160 4.29 5.40 51.80
C ALA A 1160 4.01 4.86 50.39
N LEU A 1161 4.81 3.90 49.91
CA LEU A 1161 4.61 3.25 48.62
C LEU A 1161 3.30 2.47 48.53
N SER A 1162 2.92 1.79 49.61
CA SER A 1162 1.64 1.08 49.69
C SER A 1162 0.43 2.03 49.68
N LEU A 1163 0.55 3.18 50.35
CA LEU A 1163 -0.50 4.20 50.41
C LEU A 1163 -0.63 4.94 49.07
N GLY A 1164 0.49 5.24 48.41
CA GLY A 1164 0.52 5.79 47.05
C GLY A 1164 -0.07 4.82 46.02
N LEU A 1165 0.27 3.54 46.10
CA LEU A 1165 -0.33 2.49 45.27
C LEU A 1165 -1.86 2.41 45.48
N ALA A 1166 -2.31 2.40 46.73
CA ALA A 1166 -3.74 2.39 47.06
C ALA A 1166 -4.47 3.63 46.51
N ARG A 1167 -3.85 4.82 46.54
CA ARG A 1167 -4.41 6.04 45.90
C ARG A 1167 -4.54 5.88 44.38
N VAL A 1168 -3.50 5.45 43.67
CA VAL A 1168 -3.56 5.31 42.20
C VAL A 1168 -4.56 4.22 41.78
N VAL A 1169 -4.68 3.13 42.55
CA VAL A 1169 -5.72 2.12 42.36
C VAL A 1169 -7.11 2.74 42.51
N GLN A 1170 -7.39 3.48 43.58
CA GLN A 1170 -8.70 4.15 43.78
C GLN A 1170 -9.04 5.12 42.63
N THR A 1171 -8.07 5.93 42.19
CA THR A 1171 -8.29 6.94 41.14
C THR A 1171 -8.52 6.33 39.76
N ARG A 1172 -7.87 5.20 39.42
CA ARG A 1172 -7.95 4.59 38.09
C ARG A 1172 -8.91 3.39 37.99
N ALA A 1173 -9.14 2.65 39.07
CA ALA A 1173 -10.01 1.46 39.08
C ALA A 1173 -11.50 1.82 39.28
N ALA A 1174 -12.04 2.62 38.35
CA ALA A 1174 -13.47 2.73 38.02
C ALA A 1174 -14.47 2.64 39.21
N GLY A 1175 -14.25 3.42 40.28
CA GLY A 1175 -15.22 3.59 41.37
C GLY A 1175 -15.14 2.58 42.52
N ILE A 1176 -14.07 1.79 42.67
CA ILE A 1176 -13.87 0.98 43.89
C ILE A 1176 -13.47 1.90 45.07
N GLU A 1177 -14.47 2.49 45.72
CA GLU A 1177 -14.31 3.36 46.89
C GLU A 1177 -13.92 2.52 48.13
N MET A 1178 -12.62 2.36 48.40
CA MET A 1178 -12.12 1.52 49.49
C MET A 1178 -12.06 2.32 50.81
N GLY A 1179 -12.97 1.99 51.73
CA GLY A 1179 -13.18 2.73 52.97
C GLY A 1179 -12.39 2.24 54.18
N VAL A 1180 -11.72 1.07 54.13
CA VAL A 1180 -10.94 0.53 55.26
C VAL A 1180 -9.58 -0.01 54.78
N PHE A 1181 -8.50 0.30 55.50
CA PHE A 1181 -7.13 -0.15 55.25
C PHE A 1181 -6.49 -0.65 56.54
N PHE A 1182 -5.81 -1.81 56.53
CA PHE A 1182 -5.15 -2.38 57.72
C PHE A 1182 -3.63 -2.38 57.61
N ILE A 1183 -2.93 -2.05 58.70
CA ILE A 1183 -1.46 -2.01 58.79
C ILE A 1183 -0.98 -2.97 59.90
N ASP A 1184 -0.32 -4.09 59.54
CA ASP A 1184 0.14 -5.12 60.49
C ASP A 1184 1.64 -4.95 60.86
N GLU A 1185 1.89 -4.26 61.98
CA GLU A 1185 3.19 -4.07 62.66
C GLU A 1185 4.27 -3.27 61.87
N GLY A 1186 5.45 -3.09 62.49
CA GLY A 1186 6.60 -2.35 61.93
C GLY A 1186 6.90 -0.99 62.59
N PHE A 1187 5.92 -0.32 63.20
CA PHE A 1187 6.11 0.94 63.95
C PHE A 1187 7.13 0.90 65.12
N GLY A 1188 7.60 -0.30 65.50
CA GLY A 1188 8.65 -0.49 66.51
C GLY A 1188 10.09 -0.37 65.98
N THR A 1189 10.31 -0.40 64.66
CA THR A 1189 11.65 -0.16 64.06
C THR A 1189 11.90 1.32 63.76
N LEU A 1190 10.85 2.15 63.83
CA LEU A 1190 10.93 3.60 63.71
C LEU A 1190 11.43 4.24 65.01
N ASP A 1191 12.24 5.29 64.88
CA ASP A 1191 12.53 6.21 65.97
C ASP A 1191 11.29 7.03 66.36
N GLU A 1192 11.40 7.75 67.47
CA GLU A 1192 10.29 8.48 68.08
C GLU A 1192 9.76 9.63 67.20
N ASN A 1193 10.65 10.32 66.47
CA ASN A 1193 10.26 11.44 65.60
C ASN A 1193 9.63 10.92 64.31
N CYS A 1194 10.26 9.96 63.62
CA CYS A 1194 9.68 9.36 62.41
C CYS A 1194 8.31 8.71 62.69
N ARG A 1195 8.15 8.05 63.85
CA ARG A 1195 6.87 7.48 64.27
C ARG A 1195 5.80 8.56 64.46
N ALA A 1196 6.15 9.73 65.01
CA ALA A 1196 5.20 10.84 65.15
C ALA A 1196 4.78 11.40 63.78
N ASP A 1197 5.74 11.63 62.87
CA ASP A 1197 5.48 12.11 61.50
C ASP A 1197 4.56 11.15 60.73
N VAL A 1198 4.84 9.84 60.79
CA VAL A 1198 4.02 8.81 60.14
C VAL A 1198 2.60 8.78 60.72
N VAL A 1199 2.43 8.93 62.04
CA VAL A 1199 1.09 8.98 62.66
C VAL A 1199 0.32 10.22 62.21
N LEU A 1200 0.98 11.38 62.13
CA LEU A 1200 0.37 12.61 61.63
C LEU A 1200 -0.10 12.46 60.17
N GLU A 1201 0.71 11.86 59.31
CA GLU A 1201 0.34 11.66 57.90
C GLU A 1201 -0.79 10.62 57.74
N LEU A 1202 -0.81 9.57 58.57
CA LEU A 1202 -1.95 8.64 58.64
C LEU A 1202 -3.23 9.32 59.15
N GLN A 1203 -3.14 10.29 60.07
CA GLN A 1203 -4.29 11.09 60.52
C GLN A 1203 -4.83 11.99 59.39
N LYS A 1204 -3.97 12.69 58.63
CA LYS A 1204 -4.40 13.46 57.44
C LYS A 1204 -5.08 12.58 56.39
N LEU A 1205 -4.59 11.36 56.18
CA LEU A 1205 -5.22 10.38 55.28
C LEU A 1205 -6.57 9.89 55.81
N ALA A 1206 -6.72 9.77 57.13
CA ALA A 1206 -7.98 9.41 57.78
C ALA A 1206 -9.04 10.52 57.68
N GLU A 1207 -8.65 11.78 57.84
CA GLU A 1207 -9.50 12.96 57.64
C GLU A 1207 -10.09 13.06 56.22
N GLN A 1208 -9.39 12.50 55.22
CA GLN A 1208 -9.86 12.37 53.83
C GLN A 1208 -10.94 11.28 53.64
N GLY A 1209 -11.67 10.91 54.71
CA GLY A 1209 -12.78 9.95 54.68
C GLY A 1209 -12.37 8.48 54.69
N ARG A 1210 -11.11 8.17 55.05
CA ARG A 1210 -10.57 6.80 55.06
C ARG A 1210 -10.58 6.23 56.46
N SER A 1211 -10.88 4.93 56.60
CA SER A 1211 -10.68 4.22 57.86
C SER A 1211 -9.33 3.48 57.85
N ILE A 1212 -8.46 3.75 58.79
CA ILE A 1212 -7.16 3.09 58.94
C ILE A 1212 -7.16 2.32 60.26
N GLY A 1213 -6.91 1.01 60.18
CA GLY A 1213 -6.79 0.11 61.33
C GLY A 1213 -5.34 -0.30 61.52
N ILE A 1214 -4.70 0.19 62.57
CA ILE A 1214 -3.31 -0.18 62.90
C ILE A 1214 -3.33 -1.39 63.83
N ILE A 1215 -2.55 -2.43 63.53
CA ILE A 1215 -2.20 -3.50 64.48
C ILE A 1215 -0.81 -3.20 65.04
N SER A 1216 -0.74 -2.93 66.34
CA SER A 1216 0.54 -2.67 67.01
C SER A 1216 0.44 -2.96 68.51
N HIS A 1217 1.61 -3.06 69.15
CA HIS A 1217 1.76 -3.19 70.61
C HIS A 1217 2.63 -2.05 71.18
N VAL A 1218 2.91 -1.01 70.39
CA VAL A 1218 3.76 0.14 70.76
C VAL A 1218 2.95 1.13 71.60
N SER A 1219 3.38 1.35 72.86
CA SER A 1219 2.66 2.19 73.83
C SER A 1219 2.35 3.60 73.35
N GLN A 1220 3.23 4.22 72.57
CA GLN A 1220 3.02 5.58 72.03
C GLN A 1220 1.81 5.65 71.07
N LEU A 1221 1.49 4.56 70.37
CA LEU A 1221 0.27 4.49 69.54
C LEU A 1221 -0.98 4.28 70.40
N GLN A 1222 -0.86 3.63 71.56
CA GLN A 1222 -1.94 3.49 72.54
C GLN A 1222 -2.27 4.85 73.19
N GLU A 1223 -1.31 5.77 73.30
CA GLU A 1223 -1.53 7.12 73.81
C GLU A 1223 -2.08 8.06 72.72
N ALA A 1224 -1.64 7.91 71.48
CA ALA A 1224 -2.06 8.77 70.35
C ALA A 1224 -3.44 8.40 69.74
N ILE A 1225 -3.90 7.15 69.85
CA ILE A 1225 -5.12 6.66 69.18
C ILE A 1225 -6.18 6.26 70.22
N GLY A 1226 -7.16 7.14 70.47
CA GLY A 1226 -8.17 6.94 71.52
C GLY A 1226 -9.27 5.90 71.25
N THR A 1227 -9.30 5.28 70.07
CA THR A 1227 -10.28 4.23 69.71
C THR A 1227 -9.57 2.89 69.53
N GLN A 1228 -9.79 1.94 70.46
CA GLN A 1228 -8.99 0.72 70.56
C GLN A 1228 -9.80 -0.56 70.72
N ILE A 1229 -9.35 -1.62 70.02
CA ILE A 1229 -9.72 -3.00 70.27
C ILE A 1229 -8.56 -3.66 71.03
N LYS A 1230 -8.76 -4.08 72.27
CA LYS A 1230 -7.70 -4.72 73.08
C LYS A 1230 -7.89 -6.24 73.10
N VAL A 1231 -6.95 -6.97 72.50
CA VAL A 1231 -6.97 -8.43 72.42
C VAL A 1231 -6.13 -9.02 73.55
N MET A 1232 -6.79 -9.65 74.52
CA MET A 1232 -6.16 -10.25 75.70
C MET A 1232 -6.15 -11.78 75.60
N ARG A 1233 -5.06 -12.42 76.06
CA ARG A 1233 -5.02 -13.88 76.22
C ARG A 1233 -5.77 -14.29 77.49
N GLY A 1234 -6.73 -15.20 77.38
CA GLY A 1234 -7.42 -15.75 78.54
C GLY A 1234 -6.53 -16.71 79.36
N LYS A 1235 -6.94 -16.97 80.61
CA LYS A 1235 -6.32 -17.96 81.48
C LYS A 1235 -6.98 -19.32 81.28
N SER A 1236 -6.19 -20.36 80.97
CA SER A 1236 -6.69 -21.75 80.93
C SER A 1236 -6.88 -22.31 82.34
N ALA A 1237 -7.92 -23.10 82.55
CA ALA A 1237 -8.19 -23.75 83.84
C ALA A 1237 -7.12 -24.82 84.15
N GLY A 1238 -6.06 -24.42 84.85
CA GLY A 1238 -4.92 -25.28 85.24
C GLY A 1238 -3.62 -25.07 84.47
N GLY A 1239 -3.56 -24.09 83.55
CA GLY A 1239 -2.35 -23.77 82.77
C GLY A 1239 -1.53 -22.60 83.36
N LYS A 1240 -0.29 -22.42 82.86
CA LYS A 1240 0.47 -21.17 83.06
C LYS A 1240 -0.28 -20.00 82.40
N ASP A 1241 -0.03 -18.78 82.88
CA ASP A 1241 -0.57 -17.56 82.25
C ASP A 1241 -0.21 -17.50 80.75
N GLY A 1242 -1.22 -17.26 79.91
CA GLY A 1242 -1.05 -17.08 78.46
C GLY A 1242 -1.46 -18.25 77.54
N ASP A 1243 -2.06 -19.33 78.07
CA ASP A 1243 -2.45 -20.54 77.31
C ASP A 1243 -3.97 -20.84 77.28
N GLY A 1244 -4.81 -19.82 77.50
CA GLY A 1244 -6.28 -19.89 77.36
C GLY A 1244 -6.79 -19.27 76.04
N PRO A 1245 -8.11 -19.36 75.77
CA PRO A 1245 -8.72 -18.72 74.61
C PRO A 1245 -8.65 -17.19 74.72
N SER A 1246 -8.50 -16.51 73.59
CA SER A 1246 -8.40 -15.05 73.56
C SER A 1246 -9.76 -14.37 73.74
N MET A 1247 -9.74 -13.22 74.40
CA MET A 1247 -10.88 -12.34 74.63
C MET A 1247 -10.63 -10.98 73.95
N ILE A 1248 -11.68 -10.41 73.37
CA ILE A 1248 -11.68 -9.06 72.83
C ILE A 1248 -12.39 -8.15 73.82
N ASP A 1249 -11.71 -7.07 74.23
CA ASP A 1249 -12.25 -5.96 75.00
C ASP A 1249 -12.23 -4.69 74.14
N PHE A 1250 -13.16 -3.77 74.37
CA PHE A 1250 -13.36 -2.58 73.55
C PHE A 1250 -13.19 -1.33 74.40
N GLN A 1251 -12.15 -0.55 74.11
CA GLN A 1251 -11.87 0.71 74.80
C GLN A 1251 -12.13 1.86 73.83
N THR A 1252 -13.30 2.48 74.00
CA THR A 1252 -13.68 3.75 73.37
C THR A 1252 -13.63 4.83 74.44
N ALA A 1253 -12.79 5.85 74.23
CA ALA A 1253 -12.80 7.09 75.01
C ALA A 1253 -14.12 7.87 74.82
#